data_AF-A0ABD6AVA3-F1
#
_entry.id   AF-A0ABD6AVA3-F1
#
_cell.length_a   1.000
_cell.length_b   1.000
_cell.length_c   1.000
_cell.angle_alpha   90.00
_cell.angle_beta   90.00
_cell.angle_gamma   90.00
#
_symmetry.space_group_name_H-M   'P 1'
#
loop_
_entity.id
_entity.type
_entity.pdbx_description
1 polymer ?
#
loop_
_entity_poly.entity_id
_entity_poly.type
_entity_poly.pdbx_seq_one_letter_code
_entity_poly.pdbx_strand_id
1 'polypeptide(L)'
;MRLADDTRGRIPFALLGVLLLVTSATVTTTHLVEPSRPADPAVDRAMREATATTQTALRDAVGAAARDAARNPVTHAAATPFGRVLNDSTTFRDALRLRVYLAASERLAAIRATSDGVVVRARLPAVDSPADLRAAKRRVHLSRSGPNGTALRVRIEGVQLRATDANRPVGEKRVDPTVTVASPVLELHDRVERFETRLDAGLDAPGFERRFTAGIYAVAWARGAAQYRGAPVANVVGNRHVALAANDAALGVQRATLGGADPEGDEALAAGWARALATDLAPGSIPGPVVEETLDRTERGLRRLDEGRREETVTVSPTAAADHALASLNESRVDRVVQRAYAADVRVVSAVSPTGRTVARDPTPGPNWTRVRVTTHTDRTVTPATRADAPGASVPDGWTAFRRYDRRVVARETTTARWRRGEETTTTRTVRTRTTRVSLAVVARHSPASRAPRRGVGGVYERGGALDGPNLLDVPSTALDRLVTARGGPDELARRAVGGTLDESAVRVVGERPAELRQWLRADVLALDRRVRNRSVTVSRADAGTYAVSPPARLANRLRANRTDLLDLPASYDGVAGKARVAVRRAYLDDLLGRLDARAADRAETRADLDESLGEHGSSLGQVRRSLDAATEAPRGRRTDATDGLGGPLAVSVDTAPSSLTLDPVAREKFGGGPGSVTPLDARNVNWVTVPYGAAAGPFADLLAPERRVSLRAAAGTLRASGHVPNGSTDEREALRGAVRDGVDAVRADLVDVLHETDACETSSDCRGVVAAGLSEWKFPAARALALANGSGPERVAAAAPVSATASRRLAATLRTTTHEALRADAARVPESAVSPVAEGNREVLREVAREVATSAGERATDRVLQRTVDRTLDSVPLGIPVAPVPGYWYATLNGWSVSVEGTYERLSVRSRRGVRDTVYVRDGSTVRLDVDDDGSRERLGTAPKVAFEASTTVVVVVPAGVRGVADVDGNRDERSPGYAG
;
A
#
# COMPACT_ATOMS: atom_id res chain seq x y z
N MET A 1 -75.59 32.90 14.70
CA MET A 1 -74.41 33.69 14.28
C MET A 1 -73.48 32.72 13.55
N ARG A 2 -73.14 32.83 12.26
CA ARG A 2 -73.44 33.77 11.17
C ARG A 2 -73.53 32.96 9.86
N LEU A 3 -74.54 33.25 9.04
CA LEU A 3 -74.67 32.83 7.63
C LEU A 3 -73.69 33.63 6.74
N ALA A 4 -72.39 33.46 6.95
CA ALA A 4 -71.38 34.22 6.19
C ALA A 4 -70.17 33.43 5.68
N ASP A 5 -70.04 32.12 5.98
CA ASP A 5 -68.93 31.30 5.45
C ASP A 5 -69.45 30.12 4.59
N ASP A 6 -70.49 30.39 3.82
CA ASP A 6 -70.93 29.57 2.70
C ASP A 6 -70.13 29.93 1.44
N THR A 7 -69.20 29.06 1.05
CA THR A 7 -68.56 29.09 -0.27
C THR A 7 -68.95 27.87 -1.12
N ARG A 8 -70.18 27.37 -0.99
CA ARG A 8 -70.83 26.52 -2.00
C ARG A 8 -71.52 27.40 -3.02
N GLY A 9 -70.76 27.85 -4.01
CA GLY A 9 -71.37 28.55 -5.13
C GLY A 9 -70.40 29.29 -6.02
N ARG A 10 -69.47 28.58 -6.68
CA ARG A 10 -68.91 28.97 -8.00
C ARG A 10 -68.48 27.71 -8.78
N ILE A 11 -69.42 27.08 -9.48
CA ILE A 11 -69.07 26.34 -10.70
C ILE A 11 -68.87 27.43 -11.77
N PRO A 12 -67.69 27.54 -12.40
CA PRO A 12 -67.52 28.49 -13.48
C PRO A 12 -68.46 28.09 -14.62
N PHE A 13 -69.23 29.05 -15.13
CA PHE A 13 -70.14 28.92 -16.28
C PHE A 13 -69.48 28.30 -17.55
N ALA A 14 -68.15 28.15 -17.56
CA ALA A 14 -67.41 27.39 -18.56
C ALA A 14 -67.73 25.88 -18.58
N LEU A 15 -68.04 25.25 -17.44
CA LEU A 15 -68.30 23.79 -17.40
C LEU A 15 -69.69 23.41 -17.90
N LEU A 16 -70.71 24.26 -17.68
CA LEU A 16 -72.04 24.05 -18.24
C LEU A 16 -72.09 24.38 -19.74
N GLY A 17 -71.31 25.36 -20.19
CA GLY A 17 -71.11 25.64 -21.61
C GLY A 17 -70.45 24.49 -22.35
N VAL A 18 -69.39 23.88 -21.79
CA VAL A 18 -68.72 22.72 -22.40
C VAL A 18 -69.58 21.46 -22.33
N LEU A 19 -70.34 21.23 -21.25
CA LEU A 19 -71.25 20.08 -21.19
C LEU A 19 -72.39 20.20 -22.21
N LEU A 20 -72.94 21.40 -22.43
CA LEU A 20 -73.95 21.66 -23.47
C LEU A 20 -73.37 21.64 -24.89
N LEU A 21 -72.11 22.07 -25.09
CA LEU A 21 -71.44 21.99 -26.40
C LEU A 21 -71.01 20.56 -26.75
N VAL A 22 -70.63 19.74 -25.76
CA VAL A 22 -70.29 18.31 -25.96
C VAL A 22 -71.54 17.45 -26.14
N THR A 23 -72.65 17.78 -25.48
CA THR A 23 -73.95 17.12 -25.74
C THR A 23 -74.62 17.60 -27.03
N SER A 24 -74.40 18.84 -27.47
CA SER A 24 -74.87 19.34 -28.77
C SER A 24 -74.00 18.88 -29.96
N ALA A 25 -72.69 18.65 -29.76
CA ALA A 25 -71.81 18.15 -30.82
C ALA A 25 -71.92 16.64 -31.05
N THR A 26 -72.47 15.87 -30.10
CA THR A 26 -72.70 14.43 -30.26
C THR A 26 -74.05 14.08 -30.91
N VAL A 27 -74.96 15.04 -31.06
CA VAL A 27 -76.28 14.82 -31.70
C VAL A 27 -76.31 15.22 -33.18
N THR A 28 -75.25 15.87 -33.71
CA THR A 28 -75.27 16.40 -35.10
C THR A 28 -74.29 15.74 -36.07
N THR A 29 -73.54 14.70 -35.65
CA THR A 29 -72.63 13.94 -36.54
C THR A 29 -73.05 12.48 -36.77
N THR A 30 -74.21 12.04 -36.27
CA THR A 30 -74.73 10.67 -36.45
C THR A 30 -75.62 10.48 -37.68
N HIS A 31 -75.80 11.49 -38.54
CA HIS A 31 -76.69 11.40 -39.71
C HIS A 31 -76.00 11.31 -41.08
N LEU A 32 -74.70 11.03 -41.15
CA LEU A 32 -74.00 10.75 -42.42
C LEU A 32 -73.03 9.57 -42.28
N VAL A 33 -73.56 8.40 -41.93
CA VAL A 33 -72.98 7.11 -42.30
C VAL A 33 -74.15 6.24 -42.75
N GLU A 34 -74.05 5.71 -43.97
CA GLU A 34 -75.03 4.79 -44.54
C GLU A 34 -75.45 3.71 -43.54
N PRO A 35 -76.76 3.35 -43.45
CA PRO A 35 -77.19 2.29 -42.57
C PRO A 35 -76.60 0.97 -43.06
N SER A 36 -75.49 0.57 -42.45
CA SER A 36 -75.05 -0.82 -42.47
C SER A 36 -76.20 -1.64 -41.90
N ARG A 37 -76.67 -2.62 -42.68
CA ARG A 37 -77.82 -3.50 -42.42
C ARG A 37 -77.94 -3.84 -40.93
N PRO A 38 -79.16 -3.94 -40.35
CA PRO A 38 -79.31 -4.43 -38.99
C PRO A 38 -78.57 -5.76 -38.85
N ALA A 39 -77.55 -5.79 -38.00
CA ALA A 39 -76.82 -7.01 -37.68
C ALA A 39 -77.83 -7.99 -37.11
N ASP A 40 -77.84 -9.20 -37.66
CA ASP A 40 -78.66 -10.29 -37.16
C ASP A 40 -78.38 -10.47 -35.64
N PRO A 41 -79.40 -10.41 -34.77
CA PRO A 41 -79.23 -10.59 -33.33
C PRO A 41 -78.46 -11.87 -32.96
N ALA A 42 -78.56 -12.91 -33.79
CA ALA A 42 -77.80 -14.15 -33.63
C ALA A 42 -76.29 -13.94 -33.83
N VAL A 43 -75.88 -13.17 -34.85
CA VAL A 43 -74.47 -12.85 -35.13
C VAL A 43 -73.88 -12.00 -34.01
N ASP A 44 -74.60 -10.98 -33.52
CA ASP A 44 -74.12 -10.12 -32.42
C ASP A 44 -74.02 -10.86 -31.08
N ARG A 45 -74.91 -11.82 -30.82
CA ARG A 45 -74.83 -12.69 -29.63
C ARG A 45 -73.63 -13.63 -29.74
N ALA A 46 -73.48 -14.33 -30.87
CA ALA A 46 -72.35 -15.23 -31.12
C ALA A 46 -70.99 -14.50 -31.07
N MET A 47 -70.90 -13.29 -31.61
CA MET A 47 -69.68 -12.48 -31.59
C MET A 47 -69.32 -11.96 -30.18
N ARG A 48 -70.33 -11.60 -29.37
CA ARG A 48 -70.11 -11.23 -27.96
C ARG A 48 -69.63 -12.41 -27.13
N GLU A 49 -70.27 -13.57 -27.29
CA GLU A 49 -69.85 -14.81 -26.65
C GLU A 49 -68.43 -15.20 -27.08
N ALA A 50 -68.14 -15.18 -28.38
CA ALA A 50 -66.80 -15.44 -28.90
C ALA A 50 -65.74 -14.47 -28.33
N THR A 51 -66.09 -13.19 -28.14
CA THR A 51 -65.20 -12.19 -27.54
C THR A 51 -64.90 -12.51 -26.06
N ALA A 52 -65.93 -12.90 -25.29
CA ALA A 52 -65.76 -13.31 -23.89
C ALA A 52 -64.91 -14.59 -23.77
N THR A 53 -65.22 -15.61 -24.58
CA THR A 53 -64.45 -16.87 -24.66
C THR A 53 -63.01 -16.61 -25.09
N THR A 54 -62.79 -15.69 -26.04
CA THR A 54 -61.45 -15.23 -26.45
C THR A 54 -60.68 -14.64 -25.27
N GLN A 55 -61.27 -13.75 -24.47
CA GLN A 55 -60.57 -13.19 -23.31
C GLN A 55 -60.17 -14.26 -22.28
N THR A 56 -61.04 -15.25 -22.02
CA THR A 56 -60.74 -16.34 -21.10
C THR A 56 -59.62 -17.23 -21.64
N ALA A 57 -59.72 -17.66 -22.90
CA ALA A 57 -58.69 -18.45 -23.58
C ALA A 57 -57.32 -17.75 -23.60
N LEU A 58 -57.30 -16.44 -23.83
CA LEU A 58 -56.07 -15.64 -23.81
C LEU A 58 -55.49 -15.45 -22.41
N ARG A 59 -56.32 -15.30 -21.36
CA ARG A 59 -55.82 -15.28 -19.97
C ARG A 59 -55.13 -16.60 -19.63
N ASP A 60 -55.72 -17.73 -20.02
CA ASP A 60 -55.12 -19.05 -19.81
C ASP A 60 -53.83 -19.24 -20.62
N ALA A 61 -53.83 -18.83 -21.90
CA ALA A 61 -52.65 -18.87 -22.78
C ALA A 61 -51.48 -18.06 -22.22
N VAL A 62 -51.75 -16.80 -21.83
CA VAL A 62 -50.73 -15.92 -21.24
C VAL A 62 -50.23 -16.49 -19.91
N GLY A 63 -51.11 -17.01 -19.07
CA GLY A 63 -50.74 -17.63 -17.80
C GLY A 63 -49.89 -18.90 -17.96
N ALA A 64 -50.13 -19.69 -19.01
CA ALA A 64 -49.30 -20.85 -19.36
C ALA A 64 -47.94 -20.41 -19.93
N ALA A 65 -47.94 -19.55 -20.93
CA ALA A 65 -46.73 -19.01 -21.55
C ALA A 65 -45.78 -18.34 -20.53
N ALA A 66 -46.33 -17.59 -19.58
CA ALA A 66 -45.55 -16.96 -18.51
C ALA A 66 -44.90 -18.00 -17.57
N ARG A 67 -45.62 -19.06 -17.20
CA ARG A 67 -45.07 -20.15 -16.37
C ARG A 67 -43.98 -20.92 -17.10
N ASP A 68 -44.21 -21.22 -18.38
CA ASP A 68 -43.24 -21.95 -19.18
C ASP A 68 -41.99 -21.11 -19.45
N ALA A 69 -42.15 -19.80 -19.67
CA ALA A 69 -41.05 -18.86 -19.84
C ALA A 69 -40.24 -18.70 -18.54
N ALA A 70 -40.88 -18.76 -17.37
CA ALA A 70 -40.16 -18.79 -16.10
C ALA A 70 -39.37 -20.09 -15.92
N ARG A 71 -39.98 -21.24 -16.23
CA ARG A 71 -39.34 -22.57 -16.08
C ARG A 71 -38.22 -22.83 -17.08
N ASN A 72 -38.33 -22.28 -18.28
CA ASN A 72 -37.36 -22.45 -19.36
C ASN A 72 -37.07 -21.07 -19.98
N PRO A 73 -36.40 -20.16 -19.28
CA PRO A 73 -36.15 -18.83 -19.78
C PRO A 73 -35.19 -18.87 -20.96
N VAL A 74 -35.29 -17.88 -21.85
CA VAL A 74 -34.28 -17.66 -22.89
C VAL A 74 -33.61 -16.34 -22.59
N THR A 75 -32.36 -16.38 -22.13
CA THR A 75 -31.58 -15.16 -21.86
C THR A 75 -30.50 -14.95 -22.91
N HIS A 76 -30.08 -16.01 -23.60
CA HIS A 76 -29.13 -15.95 -24.70
C HIS A 76 -29.77 -16.53 -25.97
N ALA A 77 -29.77 -15.76 -27.05
CA ALA A 77 -30.32 -16.17 -28.34
C ALA A 77 -29.44 -17.23 -29.01
N ALA A 78 -30.05 -18.20 -29.70
CA ALA A 78 -29.32 -19.17 -30.51
C ALA A 78 -28.90 -18.55 -31.85
N ALA A 79 -27.74 -18.96 -32.36
CA ALA A 79 -27.26 -18.60 -33.71
C ALA A 79 -28.01 -19.33 -34.85
N THR A 80 -29.30 -19.63 -34.68
CA THR A 80 -30.21 -20.29 -35.63
C THR A 80 -31.14 -19.28 -36.32
N PRO A 81 -31.76 -19.59 -37.47
CA PRO A 81 -32.71 -18.68 -38.13
C PRO A 81 -33.83 -18.17 -37.22
N PHE A 82 -34.38 -19.04 -36.37
CA PHE A 82 -35.42 -18.70 -35.41
C PHE A 82 -34.87 -18.02 -34.13
N GLY A 83 -33.68 -18.41 -33.65
CA GLY A 83 -33.04 -17.76 -32.50
C GLY A 83 -32.68 -16.29 -32.75
N ARG A 84 -32.22 -15.94 -33.97
CA ARG A 84 -31.91 -14.56 -34.39
C ARG A 84 -33.13 -13.63 -34.47
N VAL A 85 -34.35 -14.15 -34.27
CA VAL A 85 -35.55 -13.32 -34.15
C VAL A 85 -35.58 -12.58 -32.81
N LEU A 86 -34.90 -13.11 -31.79
CA LEU A 86 -34.79 -12.50 -30.47
C LEU A 86 -33.73 -11.37 -30.49
N ASN A 87 -34.05 -10.24 -29.87
CA ASN A 87 -33.08 -9.15 -29.68
C ASN A 87 -32.25 -9.41 -28.42
N ASP A 88 -30.93 -9.37 -28.53
CA ASP A 88 -29.97 -9.65 -27.45
C ASP A 88 -30.23 -8.82 -26.18
N SER A 89 -30.63 -7.55 -26.33
CA SER A 89 -30.92 -6.65 -25.19
C SER A 89 -32.25 -6.94 -24.47
N THR A 90 -33.13 -7.74 -25.08
CA THR A 90 -34.46 -8.07 -24.52
C THR A 90 -34.83 -9.53 -24.75
N THR A 91 -33.85 -10.43 -24.82
CA THR A 91 -34.01 -11.83 -25.26
C THR A 91 -35.16 -12.54 -24.55
N PHE A 92 -35.22 -12.38 -23.21
CA PHE A 92 -36.28 -12.98 -22.40
C PHE A 92 -37.67 -12.45 -22.73
N ARG A 93 -37.81 -11.13 -22.86
CA ARG A 93 -39.09 -10.49 -23.19
C ARG A 93 -39.54 -10.88 -24.59
N ASP A 94 -38.62 -10.98 -25.53
CA ASP A 94 -38.90 -11.43 -26.89
C ASP A 94 -39.33 -12.90 -26.94
N ALA A 95 -38.66 -13.79 -26.21
CA ALA A 95 -39.05 -15.18 -26.10
C ALA A 95 -40.43 -15.34 -25.43
N LEU A 96 -40.73 -14.52 -24.41
CA LEU A 96 -42.05 -14.49 -23.77
C LEU A 96 -43.13 -14.00 -24.75
N ARG A 97 -42.86 -12.98 -25.58
CA ARG A 97 -43.79 -12.52 -26.63
C ARG A 97 -44.15 -13.65 -27.59
N LEU A 98 -43.14 -14.41 -28.05
CA LEU A 98 -43.34 -15.54 -28.96
C LEU A 98 -44.17 -16.65 -28.32
N ARG A 99 -43.84 -17.05 -27.09
CA ARG A 99 -44.62 -18.07 -26.35
C ARG A 99 -46.07 -17.65 -26.14
N VAL A 100 -46.30 -16.38 -25.82
CA VAL A 100 -47.65 -15.83 -25.69
C VAL A 100 -48.39 -15.88 -27.02
N TYR A 101 -47.74 -15.52 -28.14
CA TYR A 101 -48.37 -15.56 -29.45
C TYR A 101 -48.76 -16.99 -29.85
N LEU A 102 -47.84 -17.95 -29.69
CA LEU A 102 -48.06 -19.34 -30.08
C LEU A 102 -49.12 -20.02 -29.21
N ALA A 103 -49.04 -19.84 -27.89
CA ALA A 103 -50.08 -20.34 -26.98
C ALA A 103 -51.44 -19.67 -27.26
N ALA A 104 -51.47 -18.39 -27.61
CA ALA A 104 -52.70 -17.72 -28.03
C ALA A 104 -53.24 -18.31 -29.33
N SER A 105 -52.39 -18.53 -30.34
CA SER A 105 -52.78 -19.11 -31.62
C SER A 105 -53.45 -20.48 -31.44
N GLU A 106 -52.81 -21.36 -30.66
CA GLU A 106 -53.31 -22.69 -30.32
C GLU A 106 -54.68 -22.63 -29.61
N ARG A 107 -54.79 -21.79 -28.56
CA ARG A 107 -56.03 -21.68 -27.77
C ARG A 107 -57.18 -21.05 -28.56
N LEU A 108 -56.89 -20.11 -29.45
CA LEU A 108 -57.91 -19.48 -30.30
C LEU A 108 -58.41 -20.45 -31.38
N ALA A 109 -57.55 -21.30 -31.94
CA ALA A 109 -57.94 -22.29 -32.95
C ALA A 109 -58.97 -23.31 -32.43
N ALA A 110 -58.97 -23.58 -31.12
CA ALA A 110 -59.94 -24.44 -30.46
C ALA A 110 -61.31 -23.77 -30.21
N ILE A 111 -61.42 -22.44 -30.35
CA ILE A 111 -62.66 -21.71 -30.05
C ILE A 111 -63.69 -21.93 -31.15
N ARG A 112 -64.85 -22.44 -30.74
CA ARG A 112 -66.09 -22.48 -31.54
C ARG A 112 -67.23 -21.97 -30.67
N ALA A 113 -67.64 -20.72 -30.89
CA ALA A 113 -68.85 -20.18 -30.26
C ALA A 113 -70.02 -20.33 -31.24
N THR A 114 -71.18 -20.77 -30.76
CA THR A 114 -72.33 -21.07 -31.62
C THR A 114 -73.60 -20.44 -31.03
N SER A 115 -74.33 -19.66 -31.82
CA SER A 115 -75.67 -19.17 -31.46
C SER A 115 -76.57 -19.26 -32.68
N ASP A 116 -77.72 -19.91 -32.56
CA ASP A 116 -78.80 -19.94 -33.57
C ASP A 116 -78.31 -20.27 -35.01
N GLY A 117 -77.38 -21.23 -35.16
CA GLY A 117 -76.82 -21.65 -36.45
C GLY A 117 -75.55 -20.91 -36.89
N VAL A 118 -75.24 -19.76 -36.29
CA VAL A 118 -74.01 -18.99 -36.54
C VAL A 118 -72.85 -19.53 -35.71
N VAL A 119 -71.76 -19.92 -36.36
CA VAL A 119 -70.51 -20.35 -35.73
C VAL A 119 -69.45 -19.28 -35.87
N VAL A 120 -68.85 -18.84 -34.76
CA VAL A 120 -67.73 -17.89 -34.75
C VAL A 120 -66.43 -18.62 -34.42
N ARG A 121 -65.40 -18.39 -35.25
CA ARG A 121 -64.04 -18.89 -35.04
C ARG A 121 -63.09 -17.72 -34.81
N ALA A 122 -62.15 -17.90 -33.89
CA ALA A 122 -61.07 -16.96 -33.63
C ALA A 122 -59.76 -17.48 -34.22
N ARG A 123 -58.94 -16.59 -34.80
CA ARG A 123 -57.62 -16.98 -35.34
C ARG A 123 -56.62 -15.83 -35.28
N LEU A 124 -55.34 -16.21 -35.18
CA LEU A 124 -54.18 -15.37 -35.46
C LEU A 124 -53.53 -15.85 -36.77
N PRO A 125 -52.75 -15.00 -37.47
CA PRO A 125 -51.99 -15.47 -38.63
C PRO A 125 -50.96 -16.54 -38.25
N ALA A 126 -50.81 -17.56 -39.11
CA ALA A 126 -49.86 -18.65 -38.95
C ALA A 126 -48.41 -18.17 -38.99
N VAL A 127 -47.50 -19.02 -38.51
CA VAL A 127 -46.07 -18.74 -38.43
C VAL A 127 -45.33 -19.88 -39.11
N ASP A 128 -45.02 -19.73 -40.40
CA ASP A 128 -44.38 -20.80 -41.18
C ASP A 128 -42.91 -20.45 -41.52
N SER A 129 -42.45 -19.27 -41.12
CA SER A 129 -41.11 -18.77 -41.43
C SER A 129 -40.53 -17.87 -40.34
N PRO A 130 -39.20 -17.66 -40.31
CA PRO A 130 -38.58 -16.66 -39.43
C PRO A 130 -39.08 -15.23 -39.63
N ALA A 131 -39.59 -14.89 -40.83
CA ALA A 131 -40.18 -13.59 -41.10
C ALA A 131 -41.55 -13.44 -40.43
N ASP A 132 -42.36 -14.50 -40.46
CA ASP A 132 -43.66 -14.57 -39.78
C ASP A 132 -43.50 -14.57 -38.27
N LEU A 133 -42.48 -15.28 -37.74
CA LEU A 133 -42.15 -15.28 -36.32
C LEU A 133 -41.77 -13.86 -35.84
N ARG A 134 -41.01 -13.10 -36.66
CA ARG A 134 -40.72 -11.68 -36.39
C ARG A 134 -41.99 -10.83 -36.37
N ALA A 135 -42.95 -11.08 -37.25
CA ALA A 135 -44.22 -10.37 -37.28
C ALA A 135 -45.09 -10.73 -36.06
N ALA A 136 -45.18 -12.02 -35.71
CA ALA A 136 -45.86 -12.54 -34.53
C ALA A 136 -45.34 -11.90 -33.23
N LYS A 137 -44.00 -11.84 -33.07
CA LYS A 137 -43.35 -11.14 -31.95
C LYS A 137 -43.82 -9.70 -31.77
N ARG A 138 -43.91 -8.95 -32.89
CA ARG A 138 -44.28 -7.53 -32.88
C ARG A 138 -45.75 -7.28 -32.54
N ARG A 139 -46.62 -8.28 -32.72
CA ARG A 139 -48.05 -8.19 -32.35
C ARG A 139 -48.31 -8.32 -30.86
N VAL A 140 -47.33 -8.77 -30.08
CA VAL A 140 -47.48 -8.99 -28.62
C VAL A 140 -46.77 -7.90 -27.85
N HIS A 141 -47.54 -7.12 -27.10
CA HIS A 141 -47.03 -6.08 -26.21
C HIS A 141 -47.13 -6.54 -24.77
N LEU A 142 -46.00 -6.47 -24.05
CA LEU A 142 -45.88 -6.89 -22.65
C LEU A 142 -45.62 -5.67 -21.78
N SER A 143 -46.30 -5.58 -20.64
CA SER A 143 -46.02 -4.56 -19.61
C SER A 143 -46.26 -5.12 -18.21
N ARG A 144 -45.53 -4.59 -17.22
CA ARG A 144 -45.81 -4.86 -15.80
C ARG A 144 -47.10 -4.16 -15.39
N SER A 145 -47.85 -4.81 -14.52
CA SER A 145 -49.05 -4.26 -13.91
C SER A 145 -49.13 -4.68 -12.44
N GLY A 146 -49.92 -3.94 -11.67
CA GLY A 146 -50.15 -4.19 -10.24
C GLY A 146 -49.00 -3.75 -9.33
N PRO A 147 -49.20 -3.77 -8.00
CA PRO A 147 -48.18 -3.40 -7.03
C PRO A 147 -46.94 -4.29 -7.18
N ASN A 148 -45.76 -3.69 -7.15
CA ASN A 148 -44.46 -4.39 -7.18
C ASN A 148 -44.25 -5.32 -8.41
N GLY A 149 -44.90 -5.05 -9.54
CA GLY A 149 -44.68 -5.79 -10.80
C GLY A 149 -45.22 -7.23 -10.80
N THR A 150 -46.22 -7.53 -9.97
CA THR A 150 -46.72 -8.88 -9.72
C THR A 150 -47.79 -9.38 -10.71
N ALA A 151 -48.19 -8.55 -11.67
CA ALA A 151 -49.07 -8.95 -12.77
C ALA A 151 -48.44 -8.64 -14.14
N LEU A 152 -48.76 -9.48 -15.12
CA LEU A 152 -48.37 -9.33 -16.51
C LEU A 152 -49.57 -8.85 -17.32
N ARG A 153 -49.46 -7.67 -17.93
CA ARG A 153 -50.44 -7.15 -18.88
C ARG A 153 -49.94 -7.40 -20.30
N VAL A 154 -50.79 -8.04 -21.10
CA VAL A 154 -50.52 -8.42 -22.49
C VAL A 154 -51.59 -7.85 -23.39
N ARG A 155 -51.17 -7.19 -24.47
CA ARG A 155 -52.02 -6.80 -25.60
C ARG A 155 -51.57 -7.59 -26.83
N ILE A 156 -52.51 -8.25 -27.51
CA ILE A 156 -52.25 -9.00 -28.73
C ILE A 156 -52.96 -8.32 -29.88
N GLU A 157 -52.23 -7.93 -30.92
CA GLU A 157 -52.78 -7.26 -32.10
C GLU A 157 -53.25 -8.26 -33.16
N GLY A 158 -54.39 -7.94 -33.79
CA GLY A 158 -54.82 -8.59 -35.04
C GLY A 158 -55.52 -9.94 -34.87
N VAL A 159 -56.22 -10.17 -33.75
CA VAL A 159 -57.09 -11.35 -33.59
C VAL A 159 -58.31 -11.19 -34.50
N GLN A 160 -58.51 -12.15 -35.40
CA GLN A 160 -59.66 -12.18 -36.32
C GLN A 160 -60.76 -13.08 -35.76
N LEU A 161 -61.97 -12.54 -35.61
CA LEU A 161 -63.20 -13.27 -35.33
C LEU A 161 -64.02 -13.35 -36.62
N ARG A 162 -64.26 -14.55 -37.13
CA ARG A 162 -65.05 -14.78 -38.34
C ARG A 162 -66.29 -15.59 -38.02
N ALA A 163 -67.46 -15.02 -38.29
CA ALA A 163 -68.77 -15.63 -38.14
C ALA A 163 -69.20 -16.28 -39.45
N THR A 164 -69.68 -17.52 -39.39
CA THR A 164 -70.20 -18.27 -40.53
C THR A 164 -71.55 -18.90 -40.20
N ASP A 165 -72.51 -18.81 -41.10
CA ASP A 165 -73.78 -19.52 -41.05
C ASP A 165 -73.85 -20.48 -42.25
N ALA A 166 -74.12 -21.77 -42.00
CA ALA A 166 -74.08 -22.83 -43.01
C ALA A 166 -72.86 -22.75 -43.97
N ASN A 167 -71.66 -22.51 -43.41
CA ASN A 167 -70.39 -22.27 -44.10
C ASN A 167 -70.26 -20.99 -44.94
N ARG A 168 -71.26 -20.10 -44.95
CA ARG A 168 -71.17 -18.78 -45.59
C ARG A 168 -70.71 -17.73 -44.58
N PRO A 169 -69.74 -16.86 -44.92
CA PRO A 169 -69.30 -15.80 -44.03
C PRO A 169 -70.41 -14.76 -43.84
N VAL A 170 -70.81 -14.56 -42.59
CA VAL A 170 -71.87 -13.59 -42.22
C VAL A 170 -71.31 -12.38 -41.45
N GLY A 171 -70.04 -12.44 -41.01
CA GLY A 171 -69.34 -11.29 -40.43
C GLY A 171 -67.86 -11.55 -40.14
N GLU A 172 -67.04 -10.49 -40.13
CA GLU A 172 -65.64 -10.52 -39.69
C GLU A 172 -65.36 -9.31 -38.82
N LYS A 173 -64.62 -9.50 -37.73
CA LYS A 173 -64.17 -8.42 -36.83
C LYS A 173 -62.73 -8.66 -36.42
N ARG A 174 -61.90 -7.62 -36.46
CA ARG A 174 -60.57 -7.62 -35.86
C ARG A 174 -60.62 -6.96 -34.49
N VAL A 175 -59.98 -7.59 -33.51
CA VAL A 175 -59.92 -7.10 -32.14
C VAL A 175 -58.49 -7.21 -31.61
N ASP A 176 -58.12 -6.29 -30.71
CA ASP A 176 -56.82 -6.27 -30.06
C ASP A 176 -56.99 -6.48 -28.55
N PRO A 177 -57.26 -7.71 -28.11
CA PRO A 177 -57.58 -7.98 -26.71
C PRO A 177 -56.40 -7.66 -25.79
N THR A 178 -56.71 -7.03 -24.66
CA THR A 178 -55.76 -6.80 -23.56
C THR A 178 -56.19 -7.63 -22.37
N VAL A 179 -55.30 -8.48 -21.87
CA VAL A 179 -55.51 -9.33 -20.70
C VAL A 179 -54.45 -9.03 -19.64
N THR A 180 -54.84 -9.11 -18.38
CA THR A 180 -53.90 -9.01 -17.24
C THR A 180 -54.00 -10.28 -16.43
N VAL A 181 -52.86 -10.94 -16.19
CA VAL A 181 -52.77 -12.16 -15.40
C VAL A 181 -51.88 -11.93 -14.18
N ALA A 182 -52.23 -12.55 -13.05
CA ALA A 182 -51.36 -12.57 -11.87
C ALA A 182 -50.13 -13.45 -12.18
N SER A 183 -49.02 -12.81 -12.56
CA SER A 183 -47.76 -13.48 -12.88
C SER A 183 -46.59 -12.53 -12.60
N PRO A 184 -45.67 -12.90 -11.69
CA PRO A 184 -44.48 -12.12 -11.38
C PRO A 184 -43.32 -12.40 -12.34
N VAL A 185 -43.54 -13.05 -13.48
CA VAL A 185 -42.48 -13.55 -14.38
C VAL A 185 -41.45 -12.47 -14.77
N LEU A 186 -41.90 -11.25 -15.06
CA LEU A 186 -41.01 -10.13 -15.41
C LEU A 186 -40.23 -9.59 -14.20
N GLU A 187 -40.79 -9.65 -12.99
CA GLU A 187 -40.11 -9.20 -11.77
C GLU A 187 -39.09 -10.25 -11.31
N LEU A 188 -39.43 -11.54 -11.38
CA LEU A 188 -38.49 -12.63 -11.06
C LEU A 188 -37.28 -12.61 -12.00
N HIS A 189 -37.51 -12.42 -13.29
CA HIS A 189 -36.43 -12.27 -14.27
C HIS A 189 -35.49 -11.12 -13.92
N ASP A 190 -36.02 -9.91 -13.68
CA ASP A 190 -35.20 -8.76 -13.29
C ASP A 190 -34.46 -8.96 -11.95
N ARG A 191 -35.03 -9.70 -11.00
CA ARG A 191 -34.35 -10.04 -9.74
C ARG A 191 -33.16 -10.97 -10.00
N VAL A 192 -33.33 -11.97 -10.86
CA VAL A 192 -32.26 -12.90 -11.21
C VAL A 192 -31.18 -12.22 -12.07
N GLU A 193 -31.52 -11.35 -13.02
CA GLU A 193 -30.52 -10.55 -13.74
C GLU A 193 -29.74 -9.61 -12.81
N ARG A 194 -30.43 -8.97 -11.85
CA ARG A 194 -29.76 -8.17 -10.80
C ARG A 194 -28.86 -9.02 -9.90
N PHE A 195 -29.27 -10.26 -9.60
CA PHE A 195 -28.46 -11.20 -8.83
C PHE A 195 -27.17 -11.54 -9.58
N GLU A 196 -27.28 -11.96 -10.84
CA GLU A 196 -26.14 -12.25 -11.74
C GLU A 196 -25.21 -11.02 -11.84
N THR A 197 -25.76 -9.84 -12.13
CA THR A 197 -24.98 -8.57 -12.20
C THR A 197 -24.26 -8.22 -10.89
N ARG A 198 -24.86 -8.53 -9.72
CA ARG A 198 -24.25 -8.26 -8.41
C ARG A 198 -23.25 -9.34 -8.00
N LEU A 199 -23.34 -10.54 -8.55
CA LEU A 199 -22.32 -11.55 -8.40
C LEU A 199 -21.05 -11.18 -9.19
N ASP A 200 -21.20 -10.65 -10.40
CA ASP A 200 -20.06 -10.22 -11.24
C ASP A 200 -19.58 -8.78 -10.96
N ALA A 201 -20.11 -8.14 -9.92
CA ALA A 201 -19.72 -6.79 -9.55
C ALA A 201 -18.40 -6.77 -8.79
N GLY A 202 -17.40 -6.10 -9.36
CA GLY A 202 -16.08 -5.89 -8.75
C GLY A 202 -16.09 -4.98 -7.52
N LEU A 203 -14.90 -4.72 -6.94
CA LEU A 203 -14.73 -3.98 -5.66
C LEU A 203 -15.40 -2.60 -5.59
N ASP A 204 -15.50 -1.89 -6.71
CA ASP A 204 -16.00 -0.51 -6.78
C ASP A 204 -17.55 -0.43 -6.69
N ALA A 205 -18.24 -1.56 -6.83
CA ALA A 205 -19.68 -1.64 -6.74
C ALA A 205 -20.13 -2.56 -5.60
N PRO A 206 -21.31 -2.33 -4.98
CA PRO A 206 -21.87 -3.30 -4.06
C PRO A 206 -22.10 -4.64 -4.79
N GLY A 207 -21.61 -5.74 -4.25
CA GLY A 207 -21.63 -7.02 -4.96
C GLY A 207 -20.96 -8.13 -4.18
N PHE A 208 -20.73 -9.25 -4.87
CA PHE A 208 -20.04 -10.41 -4.32
C PHE A 208 -18.59 -10.08 -3.95
N GLU A 209 -17.78 -9.54 -4.87
CA GLU A 209 -16.33 -9.35 -4.66
C GLU A 209 -16.03 -8.46 -3.45
N ARG A 210 -16.80 -7.38 -3.26
CA ARG A 210 -16.68 -6.48 -2.10
C ARG A 210 -17.03 -7.17 -0.78
N ARG A 211 -18.07 -8.01 -0.75
CA ARG A 211 -18.47 -8.77 0.45
C ARG A 211 -17.50 -9.89 0.76
N PHE A 212 -17.10 -10.63 -0.26
CA PHE A 212 -16.10 -11.67 -0.19
C PHE A 212 -14.77 -11.12 0.36
N THR A 213 -14.30 -10.00 -0.18
CA THR A 213 -13.09 -9.30 0.29
C THR A 213 -13.18 -8.91 1.76
N ALA A 214 -14.31 -8.33 2.19
CA ALA A 214 -14.52 -7.99 3.60
C ALA A 214 -14.47 -9.24 4.52
N GLY A 215 -15.10 -10.35 4.08
CA GLY A 215 -15.07 -11.63 4.79
C GLY A 215 -13.66 -12.19 4.93
N ILE A 216 -12.88 -12.25 3.85
CA ILE A 216 -11.49 -12.74 3.90
C ILE A 216 -10.62 -11.83 4.79
N TYR A 217 -10.74 -10.50 4.67
CA TYR A 217 -9.99 -9.58 5.54
C TYR A 217 -10.29 -9.81 7.02
N ALA A 218 -11.54 -10.05 7.39
CA ALA A 218 -11.92 -10.31 8.77
C ALA A 218 -11.26 -11.59 9.30
N VAL A 219 -11.29 -12.67 8.51
CA VAL A 219 -10.67 -13.95 8.84
C VAL A 219 -9.15 -13.80 8.96
N ALA A 220 -8.51 -13.22 7.95
CA ALA A 220 -7.06 -13.08 7.89
C ALA A 220 -6.52 -12.25 9.05
N TRP A 221 -7.16 -11.12 9.36
CA TRP A 221 -6.74 -10.27 10.48
C TRP A 221 -6.97 -10.92 11.84
N ALA A 222 -8.11 -11.59 12.04
CA ALA A 222 -8.37 -12.31 13.29
C ALA A 222 -7.32 -13.40 13.52
N ARG A 223 -7.07 -14.23 12.50
CA ARG A 223 -6.15 -15.37 12.57
C ARG A 223 -4.69 -14.93 12.61
N GLY A 224 -4.28 -13.96 11.80
CA GLY A 224 -2.91 -13.44 11.85
C GLY A 224 -2.59 -12.72 13.16
N ALA A 225 -3.56 -11.99 13.73
CA ALA A 225 -3.38 -11.41 15.06
C ALA A 225 -3.37 -12.48 16.17
N ALA A 226 -4.08 -13.61 16.00
CA ALA A 226 -4.00 -14.75 16.91
C ALA A 226 -2.63 -15.45 16.78
N GLN A 227 -2.15 -15.68 15.56
CA GLN A 227 -0.84 -16.26 15.27
C GLN A 227 0.30 -15.43 15.89
N TYR A 228 0.25 -14.11 15.70
CA TYR A 228 1.21 -13.19 16.32
C TYR A 228 1.22 -13.29 17.86
N ARG A 229 0.06 -13.54 18.47
CA ARG A 229 -0.07 -13.76 19.93
C ARG A 229 0.25 -15.19 20.36
N GLY A 230 0.56 -16.10 19.45
CA GLY A 230 1.00 -17.48 19.73
C GLY A 230 -0.07 -18.55 19.60
N ALA A 231 -1.22 -18.25 19.00
CA ALA A 231 -2.18 -19.30 18.66
C ALA A 231 -1.59 -20.22 17.58
N PRO A 232 -1.89 -21.53 17.60
CA PRO A 232 -1.36 -22.51 16.67
C PRO A 232 -2.02 -22.46 15.29
N VAL A 233 -1.92 -21.30 14.64
CA VAL A 233 -2.47 -21.08 13.31
C VAL A 233 -1.43 -21.50 12.28
N ALA A 234 -1.65 -22.65 11.64
CA ALA A 234 -0.75 -23.16 10.61
C ALA A 234 -0.94 -22.45 9.25
N ASN A 235 -2.19 -22.13 8.93
CA ASN A 235 -2.58 -21.47 7.70
C ASN A 235 -3.59 -20.37 8.06
N VAL A 236 -3.19 -19.11 7.82
CA VAL A 236 -3.95 -17.92 8.18
C VAL A 236 -5.12 -17.74 7.23
N VAL A 237 -4.90 -17.88 5.92
CA VAL A 237 -5.95 -17.87 4.90
C VAL A 237 -5.73 -19.11 4.06
N GLY A 238 -6.63 -20.09 4.21
CA GLY A 238 -6.61 -21.33 3.43
C GLY A 238 -7.90 -21.51 2.64
N ASN A 239 -7.91 -22.42 1.65
CA ASN A 239 -9.04 -22.58 0.72
C ASN A 239 -10.38 -22.88 1.43
N ARG A 240 -10.37 -23.57 2.57
CA ARG A 240 -11.59 -23.75 3.41
C ARG A 240 -12.22 -22.42 3.84
N HIS A 241 -11.42 -21.43 4.19
CA HIS A 241 -11.89 -20.11 4.61
C HIS A 241 -12.35 -19.29 3.41
N VAL A 242 -11.66 -19.46 2.28
CA VAL A 242 -12.05 -18.90 0.99
C VAL A 242 -13.45 -19.37 0.59
N ALA A 243 -13.72 -20.68 0.69
CA ALA A 243 -15.02 -21.25 0.41
C ALA A 243 -16.12 -20.72 1.34
N LEU A 244 -15.85 -20.60 2.65
CA LEU A 244 -16.82 -20.06 3.60
C LEU A 244 -17.14 -18.59 3.33
N ALA A 245 -16.13 -17.76 3.04
CA ALA A 245 -16.34 -16.36 2.71
C ALA A 245 -17.08 -16.18 1.37
N ALA A 246 -16.80 -17.03 0.38
CA ALA A 246 -17.50 -17.03 -0.91
C ALA A 246 -18.99 -17.40 -0.72
N ASN A 247 -19.30 -18.44 0.04
CA ASN A 247 -20.68 -18.83 0.33
C ASN A 247 -21.44 -17.71 1.09
N ASP A 248 -20.82 -17.11 2.11
CA ASP A 248 -21.43 -15.99 2.84
C ASP A 248 -21.71 -14.78 1.92
N ALA A 249 -20.76 -14.43 1.06
CA ALA A 249 -20.93 -13.35 0.08
C ALA A 249 -22.06 -13.65 -0.91
N ALA A 250 -22.11 -14.86 -1.48
CA ALA A 250 -23.13 -15.27 -2.44
C ALA A 250 -24.53 -15.27 -1.81
N LEU A 251 -24.70 -15.86 -0.62
CA LEU A 251 -25.97 -15.83 0.13
C LEU A 251 -26.36 -14.39 0.48
N GLY A 252 -25.40 -13.55 0.87
CA GLY A 252 -25.63 -12.12 1.07
C GLY A 252 -26.17 -11.42 -0.19
N VAL A 253 -25.65 -11.76 -1.38
CA VAL A 253 -26.11 -11.21 -2.67
C VAL A 253 -27.50 -11.72 -3.02
N GLN A 254 -27.82 -12.99 -2.72
CA GLN A 254 -29.18 -13.54 -2.85
C GLN A 254 -30.18 -12.72 -2.01
N ARG A 255 -29.92 -12.55 -0.70
CA ARG A 255 -30.81 -11.78 0.20
C ARG A 255 -31.06 -10.37 -0.30
N ALA A 256 -30.00 -9.70 -0.78
CA ALA A 256 -30.06 -8.31 -1.22
C ALA A 256 -30.78 -8.09 -2.56
N THR A 257 -30.84 -9.10 -3.43
CA THR A 257 -31.37 -8.95 -4.80
C THR A 257 -32.68 -9.72 -5.02
N LEU A 258 -32.74 -10.96 -4.52
CA LEU A 258 -33.90 -11.84 -4.65
C LEU A 258 -34.94 -11.59 -3.54
N GLY A 259 -34.51 -11.05 -2.40
CA GLY A 259 -35.33 -10.81 -1.20
C GLY A 259 -35.33 -11.97 -0.20
N GLY A 260 -34.50 -12.99 -0.44
CA GLY A 260 -34.28 -14.17 0.40
C GLY A 260 -33.05 -14.93 -0.08
N ALA A 261 -32.57 -15.89 0.70
CA ALA A 261 -31.48 -16.79 0.32
C ALA A 261 -31.92 -18.25 0.48
N ASP A 262 -31.11 -19.15 -0.06
CA ASP A 262 -31.28 -20.58 0.13
C ASP A 262 -31.12 -20.95 1.61
N PRO A 263 -32.17 -21.50 2.27
CA PRO A 263 -32.11 -21.85 3.68
C PRO A 263 -31.14 -23.01 3.97
N GLU A 264 -31.00 -23.97 3.07
CA GLU A 264 -30.04 -25.07 3.23
C GLU A 264 -28.60 -24.56 3.11
N GLY A 265 -28.38 -23.55 2.27
CA GLY A 265 -27.10 -22.85 2.15
C GLY A 265 -26.71 -22.12 3.44
N ASP A 266 -27.66 -21.43 4.08
CA ASP A 266 -27.45 -20.75 5.37
C ASP A 266 -27.08 -21.76 6.48
N GLU A 267 -27.76 -22.91 6.55
CA GLU A 267 -27.43 -23.98 7.51
C GLU A 267 -26.05 -24.60 7.23
N ALA A 268 -25.74 -24.86 5.95
CA ALA A 268 -24.45 -25.41 5.54
C ALA A 268 -23.29 -24.46 5.85
N LEU A 269 -23.49 -23.14 5.67
CA LEU A 269 -22.51 -22.12 6.02
C LEU A 269 -22.24 -22.09 7.54
N ALA A 270 -23.30 -22.13 8.36
CA ALA A 270 -23.18 -22.17 9.81
C ALA A 270 -22.43 -23.43 10.29
N ALA A 271 -22.78 -24.59 9.74
CA ALA A 271 -22.08 -25.86 10.03
C ALA A 271 -20.63 -25.84 9.52
N GLY A 272 -20.36 -25.16 8.40
CA GLY A 272 -19.03 -24.96 7.83
C GLY A 272 -18.13 -24.13 8.75
N TRP A 273 -18.62 -22.98 9.24
CA TRP A 273 -17.92 -22.17 10.22
C TRP A 273 -17.69 -22.91 11.55
N ALA A 274 -18.68 -23.65 12.04
CA ALA A 274 -18.55 -24.45 13.25
C ALA A 274 -17.44 -25.51 13.12
N ARG A 275 -17.38 -26.22 11.98
CA ARG A 275 -16.31 -27.18 11.67
C ARG A 275 -14.94 -26.51 11.57
N ALA A 276 -14.84 -25.39 10.86
CA ALA A 276 -13.58 -24.65 10.75
C ALA A 276 -13.06 -24.21 12.13
N LEU A 277 -13.93 -23.64 12.96
CA LEU A 277 -13.58 -23.25 14.34
C LEU A 277 -13.16 -24.46 15.18
N ALA A 278 -13.85 -25.60 15.09
CA ALA A 278 -13.48 -26.80 15.83
C ALA A 278 -12.09 -27.35 15.43
N THR A 279 -11.78 -27.35 14.13
CA THR A 279 -10.46 -27.76 13.62
C THR A 279 -9.36 -26.77 14.02
N ASP A 280 -9.67 -25.47 14.03
CA ASP A 280 -8.69 -24.43 14.34
C ASP A 280 -8.50 -24.18 15.86
N LEU A 281 -9.44 -24.61 16.72
CA LEU A 281 -9.44 -24.39 18.17
C LEU A 281 -9.39 -25.69 19.00
N ALA A 282 -8.77 -26.76 18.47
CA ALA A 282 -8.71 -28.05 19.14
C ALA A 282 -8.43 -27.93 20.68
N PRO A 283 -9.25 -28.55 21.56
CA PRO A 283 -9.20 -28.28 22.99
C PRO A 283 -7.86 -28.72 23.62
N GLY A 284 -7.14 -27.78 24.26
CA GLY A 284 -5.99 -28.11 25.11
C GLY A 284 -4.76 -27.20 25.04
N SER A 285 -4.72 -26.21 24.15
CA SER A 285 -3.54 -25.35 23.90
C SER A 285 -3.72 -23.88 24.32
N ILE A 286 -4.87 -23.52 24.91
CA ILE A 286 -5.20 -22.14 25.31
C ILE A 286 -5.81 -22.17 26.73
N PRO A 287 -5.41 -21.30 27.68
CA PRO A 287 -6.06 -21.18 28.98
C PRO A 287 -7.57 -20.91 28.80
N GLY A 288 -8.43 -21.59 29.58
CA GLY A 288 -9.90 -21.46 29.49
C GLY A 288 -10.45 -20.03 29.33
N PRO A 289 -9.93 -19.00 30.03
CA PRO A 289 -10.35 -17.61 29.85
C PRO A 289 -10.06 -17.05 28.46
N VAL A 290 -9.03 -17.52 27.77
CA VAL A 290 -8.67 -17.10 26.41
C VAL A 290 -9.46 -17.90 25.36
N VAL A 291 -9.93 -19.12 25.65
CA VAL A 291 -10.91 -19.82 24.79
C VAL A 291 -12.25 -19.13 24.86
N GLU A 292 -12.74 -18.79 26.06
CA GLU A 292 -13.94 -17.97 26.24
C GLU A 292 -13.73 -16.58 25.65
N GLU A 293 -12.58 -15.92 25.82
CA GLU A 293 -12.31 -14.61 25.21
C GLU A 293 -12.10 -14.68 23.69
N THR A 294 -11.65 -15.80 23.12
CA THR A 294 -11.45 -16.03 21.67
C THR A 294 -12.72 -16.49 20.99
N LEU A 295 -13.53 -17.33 21.62
CA LEU A 295 -14.90 -17.62 21.21
C LEU A 295 -15.74 -16.36 21.36
N ASP A 296 -15.68 -15.66 22.49
CA ASP A 296 -16.30 -14.35 22.59
C ASP A 296 -15.62 -13.33 21.66
N ARG A 297 -14.35 -13.40 21.23
CA ARG A 297 -13.75 -12.44 20.25
C ARG A 297 -13.98 -12.87 18.82
N THR A 298 -14.40 -14.09 18.58
CA THR A 298 -14.75 -14.64 17.28
C THR A 298 -16.25 -14.50 17.10
N GLU A 299 -17.08 -14.75 18.11
CA GLU A 299 -18.46 -14.29 18.22
C GLU A 299 -18.54 -12.77 18.35
N ARG A 300 -17.72 -12.09 19.16
CA ARG A 300 -17.53 -10.62 19.07
C ARG A 300 -16.73 -10.23 17.85
N GLY A 301 -16.11 -11.12 17.09
CA GLY A 301 -15.36 -10.81 15.87
C GLY A 301 -16.31 -10.75 14.70
N LEU A 302 -17.18 -11.76 14.65
CA LEU A 302 -18.39 -11.91 13.86
C LEU A 302 -19.45 -10.87 14.26
N ARG A 303 -19.55 -10.46 15.54
CA ARG A 303 -20.37 -9.31 16.01
C ARG A 303 -19.63 -7.96 15.93
N ARG A 304 -18.29 -7.89 15.83
CA ARG A 304 -17.50 -6.66 15.55
C ARG A 304 -17.29 -6.43 14.06
N LEU A 305 -17.68 -7.37 13.19
CA LEU A 305 -18.02 -7.04 11.81
C LEU A 305 -19.07 -5.90 11.75
N ASP A 306 -19.80 -5.67 12.85
CA ASP A 306 -20.74 -4.55 13.07
C ASP A 306 -20.12 -3.31 13.78
N GLU A 307 -18.99 -3.41 14.48
CA GLU A 307 -18.36 -2.30 15.23
C GLU A 307 -16.97 -1.96 14.67
N GLY A 308 -16.87 -0.78 14.07
CA GLY A 308 -15.71 -0.28 13.32
C GLY A 308 -14.34 -0.67 13.87
N ARG A 309 -13.49 -1.14 12.95
CA ARG A 309 -12.07 -1.41 13.19
C ARG A 309 -11.43 -0.18 13.84
N ARG A 310 -10.99 -0.28 15.10
CA ARG A 310 -10.06 0.72 15.66
C ARG A 310 -8.83 0.68 14.79
N GLU A 311 -8.51 1.80 14.14
CA GLU A 311 -7.32 1.93 13.33
C GLU A 311 -6.09 1.69 14.23
N GLU A 312 -5.51 0.50 14.13
CA GLU A 312 -4.33 0.17 14.93
C GLU A 312 -3.16 1.00 14.41
N THR A 313 -2.58 1.82 15.28
CA THR A 313 -1.43 2.66 14.95
C THR A 313 -0.12 2.03 15.40
N VAL A 314 0.99 2.42 14.76
CA VAL A 314 2.35 2.14 15.20
C VAL A 314 3.09 3.47 15.42
N THR A 315 3.82 3.55 16.52
CA THR A 315 4.65 4.72 16.87
C THR A 315 6.10 4.41 16.51
N VAL A 316 6.70 5.24 15.66
CA VAL A 316 8.09 5.10 15.19
C VAL A 316 8.93 6.24 15.76
N SER A 317 10.09 5.91 16.31
CA SER A 317 11.06 6.86 16.87
C SER A 317 12.37 6.88 16.07
N PRO A 318 13.18 7.95 16.16
CA PRO A 318 14.45 8.07 15.44
C PRO A 318 15.60 7.35 16.17
N THR A 319 15.34 6.60 17.24
CA THR A 319 16.35 5.95 18.12
C THR A 319 17.46 5.27 17.34
N ALA A 320 17.10 4.50 16.32
CA ALA A 320 18.03 3.79 15.46
C ALA A 320 18.94 4.70 14.61
N ALA A 321 18.37 5.75 14.01
CA ALA A 321 19.15 6.73 13.27
C ALA A 321 20.01 7.58 14.22
N ALA A 322 19.51 7.83 15.44
CA ALA A 322 20.19 8.57 16.49
C ALA A 322 21.41 7.80 17.03
N ASP A 323 21.29 6.48 17.23
CA ASP A 323 22.41 5.61 17.60
C ASP A 323 23.54 5.72 16.56
N HIS A 324 23.19 5.59 15.27
CA HIS A 324 24.17 5.70 14.18
C HIS A 324 24.81 7.09 14.11
N ALA A 325 24.02 8.16 14.25
CA ALA A 325 24.52 9.54 14.24
C ALA A 325 25.44 9.84 15.43
N LEU A 326 25.18 9.22 16.58
CA LEU A 326 26.02 9.34 17.77
C LEU A 326 27.32 8.56 17.62
N ALA A 327 27.26 7.33 17.08
CA ALA A 327 28.42 6.48 16.82
C ALA A 327 29.34 7.11 15.75
N SER A 328 28.78 7.66 14.68
CA SER A 328 29.52 8.29 13.58
C SER A 328 30.23 9.59 14.00
N LEU A 329 29.80 10.22 15.10
CA LEU A 329 30.45 11.37 15.73
C LEU A 329 31.62 10.97 16.64
N ASN A 330 32.50 10.09 16.18
CA ASN A 330 33.72 9.70 16.89
C ASN A 330 34.63 10.89 17.23
N GLU A 331 35.60 10.66 18.11
CA GLU A 331 36.51 11.69 18.61
C GLU A 331 37.23 12.43 17.48
N SER A 332 37.69 11.70 16.47
CA SER A 332 38.36 12.30 15.30
C SER A 332 37.43 13.27 14.55
N ARG A 333 36.13 12.95 14.40
CA ARG A 333 35.16 13.78 13.71
C ARG A 333 34.80 15.02 14.53
N VAL A 334 34.63 14.86 15.84
CA VAL A 334 34.41 15.98 16.76
C VAL A 334 35.61 16.93 16.71
N ASP A 335 36.84 16.41 16.83
CA ASP A 335 38.06 17.21 16.78
C ASP A 335 38.21 17.95 15.45
N ARG A 336 37.88 17.33 14.29
CA ARG A 336 37.86 18.03 13.00
C ARG A 336 36.82 19.16 12.94
N VAL A 337 35.63 18.95 13.52
CA VAL A 337 34.58 19.98 13.56
C VAL A 337 34.99 21.14 14.47
N VAL A 338 35.56 20.83 15.63
CA VAL A 338 36.06 21.81 16.60
C VAL A 338 37.26 22.56 16.04
N GLN A 339 38.19 21.89 15.36
CA GLN A 339 39.34 22.52 14.71
C GLN A 339 38.91 23.57 13.69
N ARG A 340 37.87 23.28 12.90
CA ARG A 340 37.31 24.25 11.94
C ARG A 340 36.59 25.40 12.63
N ALA A 341 36.02 25.18 13.81
CA ALA A 341 35.45 26.25 14.63
C ALA A 341 36.53 27.12 15.27
N TYR A 342 37.64 26.54 15.74
CA TYR A 342 38.79 27.26 16.30
C TYR A 342 39.83 27.69 15.25
N ALA A 343 39.42 27.82 13.98
CA ALA A 343 40.31 28.28 12.93
C ALA A 343 40.07 29.75 12.62
N ALA A 344 41.16 30.49 12.38
CA ALA A 344 41.17 31.82 11.82
C ALA A 344 42.01 31.83 10.53
N ASP A 345 41.56 32.58 9.53
CA ASP A 345 42.40 32.89 8.37
C ASP A 345 43.12 34.22 8.67
N VAL A 346 44.45 34.25 8.53
CA VAL A 346 45.34 35.38 8.83
C VAL A 346 46.12 35.78 7.57
N ARG A 347 46.38 37.08 7.37
CA ARG A 347 47.23 37.56 6.27
C ARG A 347 47.83 38.94 6.54
N VAL A 348 48.85 39.29 5.77
CA VAL A 348 49.39 40.65 5.69
C VAL A 348 48.68 41.39 4.57
N VAL A 349 48.30 42.63 4.82
CA VAL A 349 47.87 43.59 3.79
C VAL A 349 48.84 44.76 3.78
N SER A 350 49.14 45.29 2.59
CA SER A 350 50.01 46.45 2.43
C SER A 350 49.32 47.61 1.71
N ALA A 351 49.75 48.83 2.03
CA ALA A 351 49.49 50.02 1.24
C ALA A 351 50.82 50.74 0.98
N VAL A 352 51.07 51.06 -0.29
CA VAL A 352 52.33 51.65 -0.76
C VAL A 352 52.04 53.01 -1.37
N SER A 353 52.63 54.06 -0.81
CA SER A 353 52.44 55.45 -1.25
C SER A 353 53.78 56.12 -1.56
N PRO A 354 54.11 56.37 -2.84
CA PRO A 354 55.27 57.18 -3.20
C PRO A 354 55.15 58.59 -2.62
N THR A 355 56.22 59.14 -2.03
CA THR A 355 56.20 60.45 -1.36
C THR A 355 57.29 61.41 -1.83
N GLY A 356 58.33 60.90 -2.52
CA GLY A 356 59.38 61.75 -3.06
C GLY A 356 60.22 61.04 -4.12
N ARG A 357 60.74 61.82 -5.08
CA ARG A 357 61.65 61.35 -6.11
C ARG A 357 62.70 62.41 -6.42
N THR A 358 63.97 62.06 -6.34
CA THR A 358 65.08 62.89 -6.80
C THR A 358 65.92 62.14 -7.83
N VAL A 359 66.52 62.87 -8.77
CA VAL A 359 67.37 62.31 -9.83
C VAL A 359 68.63 63.16 -9.94
N ALA A 360 69.79 62.54 -9.71
CA ALA A 360 71.10 63.12 -10.00
C ALA A 360 71.71 62.35 -11.19
N ARG A 361 72.27 63.05 -12.17
CA ARG A 361 72.81 62.44 -13.40
C ARG A 361 74.09 63.16 -13.81
N ASP A 362 75.14 62.38 -14.08
CA ASP A 362 76.35 62.87 -14.73
C ASP A 362 76.07 63.28 -16.19
N PRO A 363 76.72 64.32 -16.72
CA PRO A 363 76.56 64.73 -18.12
C PRO A 363 76.93 63.59 -19.08
N THR A 364 76.15 63.42 -20.15
CA THR A 364 76.42 62.40 -21.17
C THR A 364 77.67 62.76 -21.99
N PRO A 365 78.52 61.78 -22.36
CA PRO A 365 79.64 62.04 -23.27
C PRO A 365 79.09 62.51 -24.63
N GLY A 366 79.74 63.48 -25.28
CA GLY A 366 79.25 64.15 -26.50
C GLY A 366 79.01 63.25 -27.72
N PRO A 367 78.69 63.82 -28.91
CA PRO A 367 78.45 63.01 -30.11
C PRO A 367 79.68 62.13 -30.44
N ASN A 368 79.45 60.90 -30.93
CA ASN A 368 80.42 59.83 -31.26
C ASN A 368 80.77 58.81 -30.15
N TRP A 369 80.08 58.84 -29.00
CA TRP A 369 80.20 57.81 -27.96
C TRP A 369 79.04 56.79 -28.04
N THR A 370 79.36 55.50 -28.08
CA THR A 370 78.34 54.43 -28.11
C THR A 370 78.24 53.77 -26.74
N ARG A 371 77.01 53.61 -26.22
CA ARG A 371 76.77 52.93 -24.94
C ARG A 371 76.94 51.43 -25.12
N VAL A 372 77.97 50.86 -24.49
CA VAL A 372 78.32 49.44 -24.65
C VAL A 372 77.86 48.56 -23.49
N ARG A 373 77.66 49.14 -22.29
CA ARG A 373 77.14 48.40 -21.14
C ARG A 373 76.33 49.31 -20.24
N VAL A 374 75.26 48.77 -19.69
CA VAL A 374 74.50 49.41 -18.62
C VAL A 374 74.39 48.42 -17.48
N THR A 375 74.82 48.84 -16.30
CA THR A 375 74.61 48.09 -15.06
C THR A 375 73.75 48.94 -14.14
N THR A 376 72.67 48.37 -13.63
CA THR A 376 71.81 49.02 -12.64
C THR A 376 71.94 48.30 -11.31
N HIS A 377 72.24 49.05 -10.25
CA HIS A 377 72.26 48.58 -8.88
C HIS A 377 71.19 49.33 -8.08
N THR A 378 70.40 48.63 -7.27
CA THR A 378 69.35 49.25 -6.46
C THR A 378 69.56 48.90 -5.00
N ASP A 379 69.86 49.91 -4.19
CA ASP A 379 69.95 49.79 -2.74
C ASP A 379 68.63 50.25 -2.11
N ARG A 380 68.13 49.51 -1.11
CA ARG A 380 66.91 49.88 -0.37
C ARG A 380 67.22 49.99 1.11
N THR A 381 67.09 51.19 1.65
CA THR A 381 67.17 51.45 3.10
C THR A 381 65.77 51.62 3.67
N VAL A 382 65.48 50.93 4.77
CA VAL A 382 64.17 50.98 5.44
C VAL A 382 64.33 51.61 6.81
N THR A 383 63.41 52.51 7.16
CA THR A 383 63.37 53.16 8.48
C THR A 383 61.94 53.19 9.01
N PRO A 384 61.73 53.21 10.35
CA PRO A 384 60.42 53.47 10.93
C PRO A 384 59.85 54.83 10.47
N ALA A 385 58.52 54.90 10.29
CA ALA A 385 57.82 56.13 9.97
C ALA A 385 56.74 56.43 11.02
N THR A 386 56.50 57.71 11.30
CA THR A 386 55.36 58.18 12.08
C THR A 386 54.10 58.23 11.21
N ARG A 387 52.94 57.91 11.82
CA ARG A 387 51.63 57.69 11.18
C ARG A 387 51.02 58.90 10.44
N ALA A 388 51.70 60.05 10.43
CA ALA A 388 51.05 61.34 10.24
C ALA A 388 50.45 61.59 8.83
N ASP A 389 50.82 60.85 7.77
CA ASP A 389 50.36 61.17 6.40
C ASP A 389 50.46 59.97 5.42
N ALA A 390 49.89 58.81 5.77
CA ALA A 390 49.80 57.65 4.84
C ALA A 390 48.41 57.02 4.90
N PRO A 391 47.80 56.62 3.75
CA PRO A 391 46.59 55.82 3.78
C PRO A 391 46.92 54.50 4.48
N GLY A 392 46.34 54.27 5.66
CA GLY A 392 46.56 53.03 6.40
C GLY A 392 46.17 51.84 5.52
N ALA A 393 46.91 50.72 5.63
CA ALA A 393 46.56 49.52 4.87
C ALA A 393 45.08 49.17 5.06
N SER A 394 44.32 49.12 3.96
CA SER A 394 42.87 48.91 4.00
C SER A 394 42.57 47.53 4.54
N VAL A 395 41.86 47.48 5.67
CA VAL A 395 41.40 46.23 6.26
C VAL A 395 40.16 45.80 5.48
N PRO A 396 40.16 44.61 4.83
CA PRO A 396 38.99 44.17 4.09
C PRO A 396 37.79 43.93 5.00
N ASP A 397 36.59 44.05 4.46
CA ASP A 397 35.36 43.80 5.21
C ASP A 397 35.35 42.39 5.84
N GLY A 398 34.96 42.34 7.12
CA GLY A 398 34.93 41.11 7.91
C GLY A 398 36.30 40.63 8.41
N TRP A 399 37.36 41.43 8.24
CA TRP A 399 38.67 41.21 8.86
C TRP A 399 38.95 42.22 9.97
N THR A 400 39.72 41.81 10.97
CA THR A 400 40.16 42.63 12.11
C THR A 400 41.68 42.76 12.05
N ALA A 401 42.20 43.98 12.17
CA ALA A 401 43.64 44.23 12.23
C ALA A 401 44.18 44.05 13.66
N PHE A 402 45.23 43.25 13.80
CA PHE A 402 45.93 43.01 15.07
C PHE A 402 47.06 43.99 15.32
N ARG A 403 47.83 44.26 14.27
CA ARG A 403 49.07 45.03 14.35
C ARG A 403 49.30 45.77 13.06
N ARG A 404 49.78 47.01 13.18
CA ARG A 404 50.19 47.83 12.05
C ARG A 404 51.66 48.20 12.18
N TYR A 405 52.35 48.24 11.04
CA TYR A 405 53.73 48.68 10.93
C TYR A 405 53.83 49.72 9.83
N ASP A 406 54.34 50.89 10.16
CA ASP A 406 54.56 51.96 9.20
C ASP A 406 56.07 52.11 8.95
N ARG A 407 56.45 52.11 7.67
CA ARG A 407 57.85 52.12 7.21
C ARG A 407 58.05 53.14 6.10
N ARG A 408 59.27 53.67 6.03
CA ARG A 408 59.77 54.50 4.95
C ARG A 408 60.87 53.75 4.24
N VAL A 409 60.64 53.44 2.97
CA VAL A 409 61.60 52.76 2.10
C VAL A 409 62.19 53.79 1.17
N VAL A 410 63.51 53.96 1.22
CA VAL A 410 64.26 54.80 0.30
C VAL A 410 65.02 53.87 -0.65
N ALA A 411 64.60 53.85 -1.92
CA ALA A 411 65.24 53.08 -2.97
C ALA A 411 66.18 53.98 -3.77
N ARG A 412 67.48 53.68 -3.74
CA ARG A 412 68.52 54.37 -4.50
C ARG A 412 68.96 53.50 -5.67
N GLU A 413 68.46 53.81 -6.86
CA GLU A 413 68.83 53.16 -8.11
C GLU A 413 70.02 53.89 -8.72
N THR A 414 71.18 53.24 -8.74
CA THR A 414 72.36 53.69 -9.49
C THR A 414 72.40 52.97 -10.83
N THR A 415 72.22 53.69 -11.92
CA THR A 415 72.52 53.22 -13.27
C THR A 415 73.90 53.72 -13.69
N THR A 416 74.84 52.81 -13.90
CA THR A 416 76.16 53.11 -14.46
C THR A 416 76.18 52.68 -15.92
N ALA A 417 76.33 53.63 -16.84
CA ALA A 417 76.49 53.36 -18.26
C ALA A 417 77.97 53.50 -18.64
N ARG A 418 78.54 52.46 -19.24
CA ARG A 418 79.86 52.49 -19.86
C ARG A 418 79.71 52.82 -21.35
N TRP A 419 80.48 53.79 -21.79
CA TRP A 419 80.51 54.30 -23.16
C TRP A 419 81.86 53.99 -23.78
N ARG A 420 81.89 53.76 -25.09
CA ARG A 420 83.10 53.50 -25.86
C ARG A 420 83.18 54.39 -27.09
N ARG A 421 84.38 54.89 -27.40
CA ARG A 421 84.74 55.59 -28.64
C ARG A 421 86.14 55.13 -29.04
N GLY A 422 86.26 54.31 -30.09
CA GLY A 422 87.53 53.63 -30.40
C GLY A 422 87.98 52.70 -29.26
N GLU A 423 89.20 52.89 -28.75
CA GLU A 423 89.74 52.19 -27.57
C GLU A 423 89.42 52.90 -26.23
N GLU A 424 88.93 54.13 -26.27
CA GLU A 424 88.60 54.90 -25.06
C GLU A 424 87.28 54.43 -24.43
N THR A 425 87.26 54.31 -23.10
CA THR A 425 86.04 54.05 -22.34
C THR A 425 85.81 55.10 -21.26
N THR A 426 84.55 55.48 -21.03
CA THR A 426 84.15 56.35 -19.91
C THR A 426 82.87 55.81 -19.27
N THR A 427 82.57 56.24 -18.05
CA THR A 427 81.38 55.84 -17.31
C THR A 427 80.61 57.03 -16.80
N THR A 428 79.30 57.05 -17.02
CA THR A 428 78.39 58.03 -16.43
C THR A 428 77.45 57.37 -15.44
N ARG A 429 77.15 58.04 -14.34
CA ARG A 429 76.23 57.58 -13.30
C ARG A 429 74.91 58.36 -13.35
N THR A 430 73.80 57.67 -13.25
CA THR A 430 72.50 58.26 -12.91
C THR A 430 72.03 57.65 -11.61
N VAL A 431 71.83 58.47 -10.58
CA VAL A 431 71.29 58.06 -9.28
C VAL A 431 69.86 58.56 -9.18
N ARG A 432 68.90 57.63 -9.10
CA ARG A 432 67.49 57.95 -8.80
C ARG A 432 67.18 57.53 -7.38
N THR A 433 66.73 58.45 -6.55
CA THR A 433 66.26 58.14 -5.20
C THR A 433 64.74 58.27 -5.18
N ARG A 434 64.05 57.20 -4.78
CA ARG A 434 62.60 57.19 -4.57
C ARG A 434 62.31 56.93 -3.11
N THR A 435 61.50 57.77 -2.50
CA THR A 435 61.04 57.62 -1.12
C THR A 435 59.57 57.18 -1.14
N THR A 436 59.29 56.05 -0.50
CA THR A 436 57.97 55.43 -0.45
C THR A 436 57.58 55.17 0.99
N ARG A 437 56.36 55.54 1.38
CA ARG A 437 55.76 55.12 2.65
C ARG A 437 55.01 53.82 2.44
N VAL A 438 55.19 52.89 3.37
CA VAL A 438 54.54 51.58 3.37
C VAL A 438 53.82 51.41 4.69
N SER A 439 52.53 51.13 4.65
CA SER A 439 51.77 50.66 5.81
C SER A 439 51.49 49.18 5.63
N LEU A 440 51.81 48.38 6.65
CA LEU A 440 51.51 46.95 6.72
C LEU A 440 50.50 46.74 7.84
N ALA A 441 49.48 45.92 7.61
CA ALA A 441 48.62 45.43 8.68
C ALA A 441 48.55 43.90 8.66
N VAL A 442 48.68 43.28 9.84
CA VAL A 442 48.34 41.87 10.01
C VAL A 442 46.87 41.81 10.39
N VAL A 443 46.09 41.13 9.56
CA VAL A 443 44.63 41.04 9.69
C VAL A 443 44.21 39.59 9.83
N ALA A 444 43.11 39.35 10.53
CA ALA A 444 42.47 38.05 10.58
C ALA A 444 40.96 38.11 10.49
N ARG A 445 40.39 36.98 10.10
CA ARG A 445 38.97 36.71 10.26
C ARG A 445 38.78 35.30 10.79
N HIS A 446 37.65 35.09 11.46
CA HIS A 446 37.25 33.73 11.79
C HIS A 446 37.08 32.91 10.51
N SER A 447 37.60 31.68 10.49
CA SER A 447 37.60 30.86 9.29
C SER A 447 36.17 30.54 8.83
N PRO A 448 35.88 30.65 7.51
CA PRO A 448 34.58 30.28 6.95
C PRO A 448 34.38 28.76 6.87
N ALA A 449 35.40 27.96 7.20
CA ALA A 449 35.35 26.49 7.17
C ALA A 449 34.49 25.87 8.28
N SER A 450 34.09 26.65 9.29
CA SER A 450 33.17 26.21 10.32
C SER A 450 31.79 25.91 9.73
N ARG A 451 31.19 24.77 10.10
CA ARG A 451 29.83 24.39 9.68
C ARG A 451 28.73 25.08 10.49
N ALA A 452 29.08 25.84 11.53
CA ALA A 452 28.10 26.65 12.26
C ALA A 452 27.59 27.82 11.40
N PRO A 453 26.32 28.23 11.54
CA PRO A 453 25.81 29.45 10.92
C PRO A 453 26.71 30.67 11.16
N ARG A 454 26.83 31.55 10.17
CA ARG A 454 27.63 32.78 10.29
C ARG A 454 26.89 33.80 11.16
N ARG A 455 27.24 33.85 12.45
CA ARG A 455 26.78 34.85 13.43
C ARG A 455 27.98 35.46 14.14
N GLY A 456 27.78 36.62 14.76
CA GLY A 456 28.83 37.29 15.54
C GLY A 456 29.37 36.39 16.65
N VAL A 457 30.64 36.56 16.99
CA VAL A 457 31.29 35.87 18.10
C VAL A 457 31.79 36.93 19.07
N GLY A 458 31.35 36.87 20.33
CA GLY A 458 31.77 37.80 21.38
C GLY A 458 33.21 37.55 21.83
N GLY A 459 33.90 38.61 22.24
CA GLY A 459 35.20 38.56 22.93
C GLY A 459 36.32 37.84 22.18
N VAL A 460 36.33 37.85 20.84
CA VAL A 460 37.35 37.14 20.05
C VAL A 460 38.73 37.70 20.38
N TYR A 461 39.71 36.81 20.54
CA TYR A 461 41.09 37.12 20.96
C TYR A 461 41.24 37.48 22.44
N GLU A 462 40.20 37.27 23.26
CA GLU A 462 40.25 37.42 24.71
C GLU A 462 39.93 36.07 25.38
N ARG A 463 39.93 36.00 26.71
CA ARG A 463 39.31 34.88 27.42
C ARG A 463 37.81 35.12 27.52
N GLY A 464 37.00 34.07 27.43
CA GLY A 464 35.56 34.21 27.63
C GLY A 464 34.72 33.09 27.03
N GLY A 465 33.44 33.39 26.85
CA GLY A 465 32.43 32.42 26.44
C GLY A 465 32.07 31.41 27.53
N ALA A 466 31.29 30.38 27.17
CA ALA A 466 30.68 29.43 28.11
C ALA A 466 31.66 28.61 28.98
N LEU A 467 32.96 28.63 28.67
CA LEU A 467 34.01 27.91 29.40
C LEU A 467 35.10 28.85 29.95
N ASP A 468 34.95 30.17 29.79
CA ASP A 468 35.92 31.19 30.20
C ASP A 468 37.39 30.87 29.83
N GLY A 469 37.56 30.25 28.66
CA GLY A 469 38.84 29.74 28.16
C GLY A 469 39.38 30.51 26.96
N PRO A 470 40.43 30.02 26.29
CA PRO A 470 40.99 30.66 25.11
C PRO A 470 39.95 30.84 24.00
N ASN A 471 39.72 32.09 23.56
CA ASN A 471 38.80 32.42 22.48
C ASN A 471 39.56 32.86 21.21
N LEU A 472 40.43 31.97 20.69
CA LEU A 472 41.47 32.31 19.70
C LEU A 472 42.54 33.27 20.22
N LEU A 473 42.76 33.28 21.54
CA LEU A 473 43.66 34.19 22.25
C LEU A 473 45.10 34.19 21.68
N ASP A 474 45.57 33.04 21.19
CA ASP A 474 46.90 32.78 20.66
C ASP A 474 47.04 33.09 19.15
N VAL A 475 45.94 33.33 18.45
CA VAL A 475 45.96 33.61 17.01
C VAL A 475 46.73 34.90 16.68
N PRO A 476 46.59 36.03 17.41
CA PRO A 476 47.35 37.24 17.11
C PRO A 476 48.86 37.04 17.21
N SER A 477 49.36 36.40 18.28
CA SER A 477 50.80 36.13 18.44
C SER A 477 51.31 35.16 17.38
N THR A 478 50.60 34.04 17.16
CA THR A 478 50.95 33.06 16.12
C THR A 478 50.97 33.68 14.72
N ALA A 479 50.04 34.61 14.44
CA ALA A 479 50.00 35.32 13.17
C ALA A 479 51.22 36.24 13.00
N LEU A 480 51.61 36.97 14.04
CA LEU A 480 52.81 37.82 14.01
C LEU A 480 54.08 36.99 13.80
N ASP A 481 54.22 35.87 14.49
CA ASP A 481 55.39 35.01 14.35
C ASP A 481 55.50 34.43 12.94
N ARG A 482 54.40 33.91 12.39
CA ARG A 482 54.39 33.29 11.06
C ARG A 482 54.45 34.29 9.91
N LEU A 483 53.76 35.42 10.04
CA LEU A 483 53.58 36.36 8.92
C LEU A 483 54.54 37.55 8.97
N VAL A 484 55.18 37.82 10.11
CA VAL A 484 56.11 38.94 10.26
C VAL A 484 57.49 38.43 10.64
N THR A 485 57.65 37.78 11.78
CA THR A 485 58.95 37.36 12.31
C THR A 485 59.65 36.37 11.37
N ALA A 486 58.98 35.26 11.03
CA ALA A 486 59.51 34.24 10.12
C ALA A 486 59.75 34.75 8.69
N ARG A 487 59.16 35.90 8.32
CA ARG A 487 59.30 36.53 7.00
C ARG A 487 60.33 37.68 6.99
N GLY A 488 61.22 37.74 7.97
CA GLY A 488 62.32 38.72 8.05
C GLY A 488 61.96 40.04 8.73
N GLY A 489 60.83 40.08 9.44
CA GLY A 489 60.37 41.26 10.17
C GLY A 489 59.70 42.32 9.28
N PRO A 490 59.16 43.39 9.90
CA PRO A 490 58.39 44.43 9.19
C PRO A 490 59.21 45.17 8.13
N ASP A 491 60.53 45.26 8.30
CA ASP A 491 61.40 45.98 7.37
C ASP A 491 61.57 45.21 6.06
N GLU A 492 61.76 43.89 6.12
CA GLU A 492 61.82 43.04 4.93
C GLU A 492 60.47 42.99 4.21
N LEU A 493 59.37 42.88 4.94
CA LEU A 493 58.03 42.95 4.36
C LEU A 493 57.80 44.27 3.61
N ALA A 494 58.28 45.39 4.15
CA ALA A 494 58.18 46.68 3.48
C ALA A 494 59.03 46.76 2.20
N ARG A 495 60.23 46.14 2.17
CA ARG A 495 61.03 46.03 0.94
C ARG A 495 60.30 45.22 -0.13
N ARG A 496 59.70 44.09 0.26
CA ARG A 496 58.92 43.23 -0.64
C ARG A 496 57.67 43.93 -1.17
N ALA A 497 56.97 44.70 -0.33
CA ALA A 497 55.81 45.48 -0.75
C ALA A 497 56.18 46.50 -1.85
N VAL A 498 57.27 47.25 -1.67
CA VAL A 498 57.77 48.20 -2.70
C VAL A 498 58.30 47.46 -3.93
N GLY A 499 58.86 46.26 -3.75
CA GLY A 499 59.33 45.40 -4.83
C GLY A 499 58.23 44.67 -5.60
N GLY A 500 56.98 44.71 -5.14
CA GLY A 500 55.87 43.95 -5.72
C GLY A 500 55.93 42.44 -5.48
N THR A 501 56.70 41.98 -4.48
CA THR A 501 56.95 40.55 -4.19
C THR A 501 56.40 40.10 -2.82
N LEU A 502 55.55 40.91 -2.20
CA LEU A 502 54.93 40.56 -0.92
C LEU A 502 53.81 39.53 -1.13
N ASP A 503 53.90 38.39 -0.42
CA ASP A 503 52.83 37.40 -0.35
C ASP A 503 51.74 37.84 0.64
N GLU A 504 50.62 38.30 0.11
CA GLU A 504 49.43 38.70 0.87
C GLU A 504 48.35 37.62 0.95
N SER A 505 48.66 36.37 0.56
CA SER A 505 47.73 35.24 0.64
C SER A 505 47.35 34.90 2.08
N ALA A 506 46.14 34.38 2.25
CA ALA A 506 45.64 34.00 3.56
C ALA A 506 46.16 32.61 3.99
N VAL A 507 46.66 32.55 5.22
CA VAL A 507 47.10 31.31 5.87
C VAL A 507 46.12 30.97 6.98
N ARG A 508 45.84 29.68 7.18
CA ARG A 508 44.98 29.22 8.28
C ARG A 508 45.80 28.95 9.54
N VAL A 509 45.34 29.49 10.66
CA VAL A 509 45.84 29.21 12.01
C VAL A 509 44.72 28.59 12.82
N VAL A 510 45.03 27.56 13.58
CA VAL A 510 44.11 26.93 14.54
C VAL A 510 44.52 27.43 15.92
N GLY A 511 43.60 28.06 16.63
CA GLY A 511 43.85 28.55 17.97
C GLY A 511 43.75 27.48 19.05
N GLU A 512 44.24 27.83 20.23
CA GLU A 512 44.15 27.05 21.46
C GLU A 512 42.69 26.82 21.89
N ARG A 513 42.47 25.73 22.62
CA ARG A 513 41.15 25.27 23.05
C ARG A 513 41.13 25.08 24.57
N PRO A 514 40.00 25.36 25.25
CA PRO A 514 39.84 25.02 26.66
C PRO A 514 40.01 23.50 26.88
N ALA A 515 40.64 23.10 27.99
CA ALA A 515 40.88 21.69 28.31
C ALA A 515 39.56 20.91 28.50
N GLU A 516 38.55 21.58 29.06
CA GLU A 516 37.23 21.06 29.38
C GLU A 516 36.30 20.99 28.15
N LEU A 517 36.69 21.60 27.03
CA LEU A 517 35.86 21.73 25.82
C LEU A 517 35.34 20.37 25.35
N ARG A 518 36.20 19.35 25.36
CA ARG A 518 35.83 18.01 24.91
C ARG A 518 34.72 17.40 25.76
N GLN A 519 34.87 17.42 27.09
CA GLN A 519 33.88 16.86 28.00
C GLN A 519 32.55 17.63 27.93
N TRP A 520 32.63 18.95 27.82
CA TRP A 520 31.45 19.81 27.67
C TRP A 520 30.67 19.52 26.38
N LEU A 521 31.36 19.41 25.24
CA LEU A 521 30.73 19.08 23.95
C LEU A 521 30.11 17.67 23.95
N ARG A 522 30.75 16.69 24.58
CA ARG A 522 30.20 15.33 24.72
C ARG A 522 28.90 15.33 25.52
N ALA A 523 28.88 15.99 26.69
CA ALA A 523 27.68 16.11 27.51
C ALA A 523 26.54 16.82 26.76
N ASP A 524 26.88 17.86 25.99
CA ASP A 524 25.94 18.63 25.18
C ASP A 524 25.29 17.80 24.06
N VAL A 525 26.07 17.02 23.31
CA VAL A 525 25.54 16.13 22.26
C VAL A 525 24.63 15.05 22.86
N LEU A 526 24.98 14.49 24.02
CA LEU A 526 24.12 13.51 24.70
C LEU A 526 22.81 14.12 25.23
N ALA A 527 22.82 15.40 25.60
CA ALA A 527 21.59 16.12 25.92
C ALA A 527 20.74 16.36 24.66
N LEU A 528 21.35 16.68 23.53
CA LEU A 528 20.66 16.79 22.23
C LEU A 528 20.07 15.44 21.78
N ASP A 529 20.83 14.36 21.85
CA ASP A 529 20.42 13.01 21.47
C ASP A 529 19.15 12.58 22.25
N ARG A 530 19.10 12.83 23.58
CA ARG A 530 17.88 12.60 24.37
C ARG A 530 16.66 13.39 23.88
N ARG A 531 16.84 14.67 23.52
CA ARG A 531 15.75 15.50 22.98
C ARG A 531 15.26 15.01 21.62
N VAL A 532 16.15 14.47 20.79
CA VAL A 532 15.81 13.87 19.49
C VAL A 532 15.07 12.55 19.67
N ARG A 533 15.51 11.66 20.57
CA ARG A 533 14.86 10.36 20.83
C ARG A 533 13.44 10.47 21.35
N ASN A 534 13.14 11.55 22.09
CA ASN A 534 11.78 11.84 22.55
C ASN A 534 10.85 12.33 21.43
N ARG A 535 11.30 12.40 20.19
CA ARG A 535 10.44 12.66 19.03
C ARG A 535 9.95 11.34 18.46
N SER A 536 8.67 11.28 18.11
CA SER A 536 8.08 10.13 17.45
C SER A 536 7.03 10.57 16.44
N VAL A 537 6.68 9.67 15.55
CA VAL A 537 5.54 9.80 14.64
C VAL A 537 4.64 8.59 14.78
N THR A 538 3.33 8.82 14.76
CA THR A 538 2.33 7.77 14.79
C THR A 538 1.74 7.63 13.39
N VAL A 539 1.67 6.40 12.88
CA VAL A 539 1.11 6.08 11.56
C VAL A 539 0.17 4.89 11.68
N SER A 540 -0.79 4.80 10.76
CA SER A 540 -1.66 3.62 10.64
C SER A 540 -0.82 2.38 10.32
N ARG A 541 -1.09 1.24 10.97
CA ARG A 541 -0.43 -0.05 10.63
C ARG A 541 -0.70 -0.45 9.19
N ALA A 542 -1.89 -0.15 8.68
CA ALA A 542 -2.25 -0.43 7.30
C ALA A 542 -1.40 0.40 6.32
N ASP A 543 -1.30 1.71 6.52
CA ASP A 543 -0.49 2.59 5.66
C ASP A 543 1.01 2.28 5.76
N ALA A 544 1.47 1.88 6.94
CA ALA A 544 2.85 1.49 7.15
C ALA A 544 3.15 0.14 6.49
N GLY A 545 2.25 -0.84 6.57
CA GLY A 545 2.43 -2.15 5.93
C GLY A 545 2.26 -2.13 4.42
N THR A 546 1.37 -1.29 3.88
CA THR A 546 1.15 -1.13 2.43
C THR A 546 2.13 -0.17 1.76
N TYR A 547 3.19 0.23 2.48
CA TYR A 547 4.17 1.21 2.03
C TYR A 547 3.57 2.58 1.60
N ALA A 548 2.31 2.87 1.97
CA ALA A 548 1.63 4.11 1.58
C ALA A 548 2.20 5.33 2.31
N VAL A 549 2.72 5.13 3.52
CA VAL A 549 3.39 6.17 4.31
C VAL A 549 4.83 5.76 4.60
N SER A 550 5.74 6.75 4.59
CA SER A 550 7.13 6.60 5.04
C SER A 550 7.33 7.24 6.41
N PRO A 551 7.38 6.43 7.50
CA PRO A 551 7.71 6.94 8.83
C PRO A 551 9.08 7.63 8.91
N PRO A 552 10.16 7.12 8.27
CA PRO A 552 11.46 7.82 8.25
C PRO A 552 11.37 9.22 7.62
N ALA A 553 10.64 9.37 6.51
CA ALA A 553 10.44 10.68 5.88
C ALA A 553 9.64 11.64 6.78
N ARG A 554 8.57 11.15 7.44
CA ARG A 554 7.80 11.96 8.41
C ARG A 554 8.65 12.40 9.60
N LEU A 555 9.51 11.51 10.12
CA LEU A 555 10.46 11.84 11.18
C LEU A 555 11.48 12.89 10.73
N ALA A 556 12.09 12.71 9.54
CA ALA A 556 13.04 13.65 8.99
C ALA A 556 12.42 15.04 8.83
N ASN A 557 11.21 15.13 8.28
CA ASN A 557 10.49 16.40 8.14
C ASN A 557 10.17 17.04 9.49
N ARG A 558 9.74 16.25 10.50
CA ARG A 558 9.49 16.75 11.85
C ARG A 558 10.76 17.28 12.53
N LEU A 559 11.91 16.65 12.29
CA LEU A 559 13.20 17.09 12.84
C LEU A 559 13.75 18.32 12.10
N ARG A 560 13.55 18.41 10.78
CA ARG A 560 13.87 19.62 9.99
C ARG A 560 13.06 20.83 10.44
N ALA A 561 11.76 20.65 10.69
CA ALA A 561 10.88 21.72 11.15
C ALA A 561 11.34 22.29 12.51
N ASN A 562 11.85 21.44 13.40
CA ASN A 562 12.35 21.84 14.73
C ASN A 562 13.86 22.11 14.76
N ARG A 563 14.51 22.26 13.60
CA ARG A 563 15.97 22.27 13.50
C ARG A 563 16.62 23.44 14.23
N THR A 564 16.02 24.63 14.18
CA THR A 564 16.51 25.82 14.89
C THR A 564 16.54 25.59 16.40
N ASP A 565 15.48 24.99 16.94
CA ASP A 565 15.31 24.73 18.37
C ASP A 565 16.25 23.61 18.85
N LEU A 566 16.41 22.57 18.04
CA LEU A 566 17.34 21.47 18.31
C LEU A 566 18.81 21.96 18.30
N LEU A 567 19.14 22.87 17.38
CA LEU A 567 20.47 23.49 17.33
C LEU A 567 20.69 24.49 18.48
N ASP A 568 19.63 25.09 19.03
CA ASP A 568 19.71 26.12 20.08
C ASP A 568 20.57 27.29 19.62
N LEU A 569 20.17 27.91 18.50
CA LEU A 569 20.96 28.93 17.81
C LEU A 569 20.85 30.30 18.50
N PRO A 570 21.91 30.82 19.14
CA PRO A 570 21.88 32.13 19.77
C PRO A 570 22.02 33.25 18.73
N ALA A 571 21.49 34.45 18.98
CA ALA A 571 21.60 35.59 18.06
C ALA A 571 23.07 35.92 17.70
N SER A 572 23.96 35.82 18.68
CA SER A 572 25.42 35.81 18.57
C SER A 572 25.99 34.71 19.45
N TYR A 573 27.17 34.21 19.11
CA TYR A 573 27.89 33.26 19.97
C TYR A 573 28.63 34.01 21.07
N ASP A 574 28.51 33.55 22.32
CA ASP A 574 29.25 34.14 23.46
C ASP A 574 30.76 33.88 23.40
N GLY A 575 31.21 33.04 22.47
CA GLY A 575 32.60 32.72 22.19
C GLY A 575 32.71 31.57 21.19
N VAL A 576 33.94 31.23 20.79
CA VAL A 576 34.23 30.16 19.83
C VAL A 576 33.85 28.78 20.38
N ALA A 577 33.90 28.58 21.71
CA ALA A 577 33.33 27.39 22.35
C ALA A 577 31.84 27.21 22.04
N GLY A 578 31.02 28.27 22.17
CA GLY A 578 29.60 28.25 21.82
C GLY A 578 29.35 27.99 20.33
N LYS A 579 30.20 28.55 19.46
CA LYS A 579 30.16 28.25 18.02
C LYS A 579 30.52 26.80 17.71
N ALA A 580 31.52 26.24 18.39
CA ALA A 580 31.92 24.84 18.27
C ALA A 580 30.80 23.90 18.73
N ARG A 581 30.12 24.21 19.85
CA ARG A 581 28.91 23.49 20.32
C ARG A 581 27.85 23.39 19.23
N VAL A 582 27.48 24.51 18.64
CA VAL A 582 26.49 24.52 17.54
C VAL A 582 26.99 23.76 16.31
N ALA A 583 28.29 23.85 15.98
CA ALA A 583 28.87 23.09 14.85
C ALA A 583 28.80 21.57 15.08
N VAL A 584 29.06 21.09 16.30
CA VAL A 584 28.97 19.66 16.65
C VAL A 584 27.52 19.20 16.68
N ARG A 585 26.60 19.97 17.29
CA ARG A 585 25.14 19.69 17.23
C ARG A 585 24.64 19.57 15.80
N ARG A 586 25.11 20.47 14.93
CA ARG A 586 24.78 20.41 13.50
C ARG A 586 25.33 19.14 12.85
N ALA A 587 26.58 18.77 13.13
CA ALA A 587 27.17 17.56 12.58
C ALA A 587 26.39 16.30 12.99
N TYR A 588 25.88 16.24 14.23
CA TYR A 588 24.98 15.17 14.71
C TYR A 588 23.66 15.15 13.92
N LEU A 589 22.95 16.29 13.86
CA LEU A 589 21.65 16.38 13.21
C LEU A 589 21.72 16.12 11.70
N ASP A 590 22.79 16.58 11.04
CA ASP A 590 23.00 16.33 9.61
C ASP A 590 23.19 14.83 9.33
N ASP A 591 23.93 14.11 10.19
CA ASP A 591 24.13 12.67 10.07
C ASP A 591 22.82 11.89 10.32
N LEU A 592 22.10 12.25 11.38
CA LEU A 592 20.79 11.71 11.72
C LEU A 592 19.78 11.87 10.57
N LEU A 593 19.65 13.10 10.04
CA LEU A 593 18.73 13.40 8.94
C LEU A 593 19.14 12.66 7.67
N GLY A 594 20.42 12.67 7.33
CA GLY A 594 20.94 11.91 6.19
C GLY A 594 20.61 10.42 6.30
N ARG A 595 20.64 9.86 7.53
CA ARG A 595 20.30 8.44 7.73
C ARG A 595 18.80 8.16 7.68
N LEU A 596 17.96 9.08 8.13
CA LEU A 596 16.50 8.97 7.95
C LEU A 596 16.10 9.11 6.48
N ASP A 597 16.78 9.99 5.73
CA ASP A 597 16.56 10.17 4.29
C ASP A 597 16.98 8.93 3.49
N ALA A 598 18.16 8.38 3.78
CA ALA A 598 18.61 7.12 3.18
C ALA A 598 17.59 6.00 3.43
N ARG A 599 17.12 5.83 4.67
CA ARG A 599 16.08 4.84 4.99
C ARG A 599 14.75 5.09 4.30
N ALA A 600 14.40 6.35 4.05
CA ALA A 600 13.20 6.70 3.30
C ALA A 600 13.35 6.33 1.81
N ALA A 601 14.54 6.51 1.25
CA ALA A 601 14.88 6.11 -0.12
C ALA A 601 14.92 4.58 -0.26
N ASP A 602 15.64 3.86 0.61
CA ASP A 602 15.68 2.38 0.63
C ASP A 602 14.26 1.80 0.67
N ARG A 603 13.38 2.40 1.48
CA ARG A 603 11.97 1.98 1.58
C ARG A 603 11.19 2.24 0.28
N ALA A 604 11.47 3.32 -0.43
CA ALA A 604 10.81 3.63 -1.68
C ALA A 604 11.23 2.66 -2.79
N GLU A 605 12.50 2.24 -2.79
CA GLU A 605 13.02 1.17 -3.63
C GLU A 605 12.35 -0.17 -3.29
N THR A 606 12.34 -0.58 -2.01
CA THR A 606 11.64 -1.82 -1.58
C THR A 606 10.14 -1.80 -1.93
N ARG A 607 9.50 -0.62 -1.93
CA ARG A 607 8.10 -0.48 -2.35
C ARG A 607 7.96 -0.81 -3.85
N ALA A 608 8.86 -0.31 -4.68
CA ALA A 608 8.85 -0.56 -6.12
C ALA A 608 9.07 -2.05 -6.40
N ASP A 609 10.08 -2.66 -5.76
CA ASP A 609 10.37 -4.09 -5.91
C ASP A 609 9.19 -4.97 -5.46
N LEU A 610 8.53 -4.59 -4.36
CA LEU A 610 7.35 -5.29 -3.87
C LEU A 610 6.19 -5.17 -4.87
N ASP A 611 5.94 -3.97 -5.42
CA ASP A 611 4.87 -3.77 -6.40
C ASP A 611 5.14 -4.57 -7.69
N GLU A 612 6.40 -4.66 -8.12
CA GLU A 612 6.83 -5.49 -9.24
C GLU A 612 6.59 -6.99 -8.98
N SER A 613 7.01 -7.51 -7.82
CA SER A 613 6.78 -8.91 -7.47
C SER A 613 5.30 -9.25 -7.27
N LEU A 614 4.49 -8.32 -6.76
CA LEU A 614 3.05 -8.48 -6.72
C LEU A 614 2.45 -8.56 -8.13
N GLY A 615 3.01 -7.81 -9.08
CA GLY A 615 2.66 -7.87 -10.50
C GLY A 615 2.82 -9.25 -11.10
N GLU A 616 3.90 -9.98 -10.75
CA GLU A 616 4.12 -11.38 -11.18
C GLU A 616 3.01 -12.34 -10.73
N HIS A 617 2.27 -11.98 -9.67
CA HIS A 617 1.21 -12.79 -9.07
C HIS A 617 -0.18 -12.17 -9.30
N GLY A 618 -0.32 -11.29 -10.30
CA GLY A 618 -1.60 -10.68 -10.69
C GLY A 618 -2.16 -9.70 -9.67
N SER A 619 -1.31 -9.09 -8.84
CA SER A 619 -1.70 -8.10 -7.82
C SER A 619 -0.86 -6.81 -7.93
N SER A 620 -1.17 -5.82 -7.10
CA SER A 620 -0.38 -4.61 -6.94
C SER A 620 -0.66 -3.99 -5.57
N LEU A 621 0.24 -3.14 -5.07
CA LEU A 621 0.00 -2.36 -3.86
C LEU A 621 -1.22 -1.43 -4.00
N GLY A 622 -1.52 -1.00 -5.23
CA GLY A 622 -2.75 -0.27 -5.55
C GLY A 622 -4.00 -1.13 -5.34
N GLN A 623 -3.98 -2.38 -5.81
CA GLN A 623 -5.07 -3.34 -5.59
C GLN A 623 -5.23 -3.71 -4.12
N VAL A 624 -4.13 -3.96 -3.39
CA VAL A 624 -4.15 -4.17 -1.93
C VAL A 624 -4.86 -3.02 -1.22
N ARG A 625 -4.61 -1.77 -1.64
CA ARG A 625 -5.26 -0.60 -1.06
C ARG A 625 -6.75 -0.58 -1.35
N ARG A 626 -7.15 -0.81 -2.60
CA ARG A 626 -8.57 -0.91 -2.98
C ARG A 626 -9.29 -2.00 -2.20
N SER A 627 -8.69 -3.19 -2.07
CA SER A 627 -9.27 -4.29 -1.28
C SER A 627 -9.43 -3.94 0.18
N LEU A 628 -8.45 -3.26 0.78
CA LEU A 628 -8.54 -2.78 2.16
C LEU A 628 -9.65 -1.74 2.34
N ASP A 629 -9.71 -0.73 1.46
CA ASP A 629 -10.72 0.32 1.53
C ASP A 629 -12.12 -0.30 1.32
N ALA A 630 -12.28 -1.18 0.33
CA ALA A 630 -13.50 -1.94 0.08
C ALA A 630 -13.95 -2.77 1.29
N ALA A 631 -13.01 -3.45 1.97
CA ALA A 631 -13.29 -4.20 3.20
C ALA A 631 -13.76 -3.30 4.35
N THR A 632 -13.26 -2.07 4.44
CA THR A 632 -13.69 -1.12 5.49
C THR A 632 -15.05 -0.48 5.22
N GLU A 633 -15.42 -0.33 3.95
CA GLU A 633 -16.65 0.34 3.53
C GLU A 633 -17.81 -0.63 3.23
N ALA A 634 -17.57 -1.93 3.11
CA ALA A 634 -18.59 -2.92 2.78
C ALA A 634 -19.82 -2.79 3.71
N PRO A 635 -21.06 -2.68 3.17
CA PRO A 635 -22.25 -2.46 3.97
C PRO A 635 -22.44 -3.62 4.95
N ARG A 636 -22.37 -3.25 6.23
CA ARG A 636 -22.54 -4.10 7.40
C ARG A 636 -23.95 -4.68 7.36
N GLY A 637 -24.04 -6.00 7.30
CA GLY A 637 -25.31 -6.71 7.23
C GLY A 637 -26.06 -6.59 8.54
N ARG A 638 -26.72 -5.44 8.78
CA ARG A 638 -27.91 -5.46 9.61
C ARG A 638 -28.84 -6.47 8.94
N ARG A 639 -29.28 -7.50 9.67
CA ARG A 639 -30.57 -8.13 9.39
C ARG A 639 -31.55 -6.96 9.39
N THR A 640 -31.78 -6.36 8.23
CA THR A 640 -32.88 -5.41 8.08
C THR A 640 -34.09 -6.29 8.25
N ASP A 641 -34.63 -6.26 9.46
CA ASP A 641 -36.00 -6.63 9.70
C ASP A 641 -36.81 -6.04 8.55
N ALA A 642 -37.58 -6.94 7.94
CA ALA A 642 -38.43 -6.70 6.81
C ALA A 642 -38.98 -5.28 6.91
N THR A 643 -38.77 -4.47 5.86
CA THR A 643 -39.43 -3.19 5.75
C THR A 643 -40.92 -3.42 5.80
N ASP A 644 -41.48 -3.20 6.99
CA ASP A 644 -42.91 -3.17 7.27
C ASP A 644 -43.51 -2.00 6.50
N GLY A 645 -44.03 -2.31 5.32
CA GLY A 645 -44.91 -1.47 4.54
C GLY A 645 -46.12 -2.28 4.15
N LEU A 646 -47.26 -1.98 4.76
CA LEU A 646 -48.57 -2.57 4.50
C LEU A 646 -48.88 -2.51 2.99
N GLY A 647 -48.72 -3.67 2.34
CA GLY A 647 -48.71 -3.90 0.89
C GLY A 647 -47.83 -5.10 0.49
N GLY A 648 -46.79 -5.39 1.29
CA GLY A 648 -46.01 -6.63 1.34
C GLY A 648 -45.11 -6.93 0.12
N PRO A 649 -43.80 -7.21 0.29
CA PRO A 649 -42.94 -7.65 -0.80
C PRO A 649 -43.40 -9.01 -1.38
N LEU A 650 -43.04 -9.28 -2.64
CA LEU A 650 -43.21 -10.61 -3.24
C LEU A 650 -42.47 -11.64 -2.35
N ALA A 651 -43.21 -12.55 -1.71
CA ALA A 651 -42.62 -13.63 -0.93
C ALA A 651 -41.99 -14.65 -1.90
N VAL A 652 -40.66 -14.72 -1.86
CA VAL A 652 -39.86 -15.55 -2.76
C VAL A 652 -39.10 -16.58 -1.93
N SER A 653 -39.09 -17.84 -2.36
CA SER A 653 -38.15 -18.84 -1.88
C SER A 653 -37.08 -19.09 -2.94
N VAL A 654 -35.83 -19.22 -2.51
CA VAL A 654 -34.68 -19.48 -3.37
C VAL A 654 -34.21 -20.89 -3.06
N ASP A 655 -34.11 -21.74 -4.09
CA ASP A 655 -33.50 -23.07 -3.96
C ASP A 655 -32.34 -23.13 -4.97
N THR A 656 -31.12 -23.34 -4.48
CA THR A 656 -29.90 -23.50 -5.29
C THR A 656 -29.40 -24.94 -5.26
N ALA A 657 -28.77 -25.38 -6.34
CA ALA A 657 -28.12 -26.68 -6.42
C ALA A 657 -26.71 -26.49 -6.99
N PRO A 658 -25.65 -26.84 -6.22
CA PRO A 658 -25.71 -27.19 -4.80
C PRO A 658 -26.14 -26.01 -3.93
N SER A 659 -26.71 -26.29 -2.75
CA SER A 659 -27.09 -25.28 -1.76
C SER A 659 -25.86 -24.59 -1.13
N SER A 660 -24.69 -25.25 -1.18
CA SER A 660 -23.39 -24.72 -0.78
C SER A 660 -22.35 -24.94 -1.88
N LEU A 661 -21.63 -23.87 -2.25
CA LEU A 661 -20.55 -23.88 -3.23
C LEU A 661 -19.31 -24.54 -2.59
N THR A 662 -19.19 -25.86 -2.77
CA THR A 662 -18.10 -26.67 -2.23
C THR A 662 -16.89 -26.72 -3.18
N LEU A 663 -15.70 -26.88 -2.60
CA LEU A 663 -14.44 -27.10 -3.33
C LEU A 663 -14.27 -28.56 -3.78
N ASP A 664 -15.06 -29.48 -3.22
CA ASP A 664 -14.99 -30.90 -3.55
C ASP A 664 -15.80 -31.20 -4.82
N PRO A 665 -15.30 -32.08 -5.71
CA PRO A 665 -16.08 -32.53 -6.86
C PRO A 665 -17.39 -33.19 -6.44
N VAL A 666 -18.50 -32.75 -7.04
CA VAL A 666 -19.84 -33.30 -6.84
C VAL A 666 -20.35 -33.91 -8.14
N ALA A 667 -20.98 -35.09 -8.05
CA ALA A 667 -21.57 -35.78 -9.19
C ALA A 667 -22.71 -34.94 -9.82
N ARG A 668 -22.67 -34.74 -11.15
CA ARG A 668 -23.64 -33.92 -11.92
C ARG A 668 -25.06 -34.44 -11.83
N GLU A 669 -25.21 -35.75 -11.63
CA GLU A 669 -26.49 -36.44 -11.47
C GLU A 669 -27.26 -35.94 -10.26
N LYS A 670 -26.56 -35.48 -9.20
CA LYS A 670 -27.20 -34.86 -8.01
C LYS A 670 -27.94 -33.56 -8.34
N PHE A 671 -27.65 -32.95 -9.49
CA PHE A 671 -28.25 -31.69 -9.93
C PHE A 671 -29.19 -31.88 -11.14
N GLY A 672 -29.45 -33.13 -11.55
CA GLY A 672 -30.25 -33.45 -12.73
C GLY A 672 -29.48 -33.32 -14.06
N GLY A 673 -28.14 -33.31 -14.01
CA GLY A 673 -27.27 -33.34 -15.18
C GLY A 673 -26.97 -34.77 -15.69
N GLY A 674 -26.19 -34.85 -16.78
CA GLY A 674 -25.65 -36.11 -17.32
C GLY A 674 -24.43 -36.63 -16.54
N PRO A 675 -23.73 -37.67 -17.06
CA PRO A 675 -22.62 -38.29 -16.36
C PRO A 675 -21.45 -37.34 -16.10
N GLY A 676 -20.77 -37.52 -14.96
CA GLY A 676 -19.52 -36.84 -14.60
C GLY A 676 -19.61 -36.02 -13.30
N SER A 677 -18.54 -35.31 -12.96
CA SER A 677 -18.49 -34.41 -11.80
C SER A 677 -18.37 -32.94 -12.21
N VAL A 678 -18.69 -32.05 -11.27
CA VAL A 678 -18.44 -30.61 -11.33
C VAL A 678 -17.87 -30.16 -9.99
N THR A 679 -17.06 -29.12 -10.02
CA THR A 679 -16.61 -28.43 -8.81
C THR A 679 -17.41 -27.13 -8.72
N PRO A 680 -18.35 -27.00 -7.77
CA PRO A 680 -19.20 -25.82 -7.67
C PRO A 680 -18.46 -24.53 -7.32
N LEU A 681 -17.32 -24.64 -6.64
CA LEU A 681 -16.41 -23.55 -6.34
C LEU A 681 -14.97 -23.96 -6.62
N ASP A 682 -14.32 -23.23 -7.50
CA ASP A 682 -12.88 -23.28 -7.66
C ASP A 682 -12.22 -22.15 -6.90
N ALA A 683 -11.11 -22.45 -6.22
CA ALA A 683 -10.39 -21.50 -5.42
C ALA A 683 -8.89 -21.68 -5.59
N ARG A 684 -8.20 -20.56 -5.79
CA ARG A 684 -6.75 -20.47 -5.73
C ARG A 684 -6.35 -19.42 -4.73
N ASN A 685 -5.46 -19.79 -3.83
CA ASN A 685 -4.94 -18.92 -2.80
C ASN A 685 -3.41 -18.96 -2.84
N VAL A 686 -2.82 -17.83 -3.23
CA VAL A 686 -1.37 -17.67 -3.33
C VAL A 686 -0.89 -16.82 -2.17
N ASN A 687 -0.19 -17.44 -1.24
CA ASN A 687 0.47 -16.74 -0.16
C ASN A 687 1.80 -16.11 -0.64
N TRP A 688 2.10 -14.90 -0.21
CA TRP A 688 3.37 -14.21 -0.53
C TRP A 688 4.57 -14.79 0.24
N VAL A 689 4.39 -15.21 1.50
CA VAL A 689 5.45 -15.82 2.33
C VAL A 689 4.95 -17.05 3.08
N THR A 690 5.62 -18.18 2.83
CA THR A 690 5.45 -19.42 3.60
C THR A 690 6.71 -19.80 4.36
N VAL A 691 6.54 -20.53 5.45
CA VAL A 691 7.62 -20.96 6.35
C VAL A 691 7.64 -22.49 6.46
N PRO A 692 8.84 -23.12 6.56
CA PRO A 692 10.16 -22.51 6.33
C PRO A 692 10.35 -22.11 4.86
N TYR A 693 10.83 -20.87 4.66
CA TYR A 693 10.98 -20.18 3.37
C TYR A 693 11.36 -21.13 2.25
N GLY A 694 10.44 -21.38 1.29
CA GLY A 694 10.57 -22.39 0.23
C GLY A 694 11.90 -22.35 -0.55
N ALA A 695 12.20 -23.44 -1.27
CA ALA A 695 13.33 -23.52 -2.22
C ALA A 695 13.21 -22.57 -3.43
N ALA A 696 12.13 -21.78 -3.50
CA ALA A 696 12.11 -20.50 -4.17
C ALA A 696 12.17 -19.41 -3.08
N ALA A 697 13.39 -18.95 -2.82
CA ALA A 697 13.70 -17.53 -2.72
C ALA A 697 12.45 -16.65 -2.92
N GLY A 698 11.95 -16.02 -1.85
CA GLY A 698 10.99 -14.94 -2.02
C GLY A 698 11.63 -13.81 -2.85
N PRO A 699 10.85 -12.81 -3.28
CA PRO A 699 11.35 -11.63 -4.00
C PRO A 699 12.41 -10.80 -3.25
N PHE A 700 12.77 -11.20 -2.03
CA PHE A 700 13.81 -10.58 -1.21
C PHE A 700 15.17 -11.29 -1.27
N ALA A 701 15.29 -12.39 -2.01
CA ALA A 701 16.50 -13.23 -2.01
C ALA A 701 17.54 -12.86 -3.08
N ASP A 702 17.15 -12.18 -4.16
CA ASP A 702 18.01 -11.95 -5.33
C ASP A 702 18.72 -10.59 -5.39
N LEU A 703 18.91 -9.91 -4.24
CA LEU A 703 19.85 -8.79 -4.15
C LEU A 703 21.32 -9.29 -4.09
N LEU A 704 21.74 -9.97 -5.17
CA LEU A 704 23.06 -10.00 -5.79
C LEU A 704 24.28 -10.46 -4.96
N ALA A 705 24.53 -11.77 -4.88
CA ALA A 705 25.89 -12.35 -4.83
C ALA A 705 25.92 -13.83 -5.33
N PRO A 706 27.05 -14.32 -5.90
CA PRO A 706 27.14 -15.65 -6.54
C PRO A 706 27.25 -16.84 -5.57
N GLU A 707 27.37 -16.59 -4.26
CA GLU A 707 27.34 -17.61 -3.22
C GLU A 707 26.08 -17.42 -2.37
N ARG A 708 25.12 -18.34 -2.47
CA ARG A 708 23.83 -18.26 -1.77
C ARG A 708 24.05 -18.35 -0.26
N ARG A 709 24.06 -17.19 0.42
CA ARG A 709 24.19 -17.08 1.89
C ARG A 709 22.94 -16.49 2.52
N VAL A 710 22.44 -17.18 3.54
CA VAL A 710 21.24 -16.84 4.31
C VAL A 710 21.59 -15.95 5.49
N SER A 711 20.72 -15.02 5.87
CA SER A 711 20.95 -14.17 7.04
C SER A 711 21.09 -15.00 8.33
N LEU A 712 21.99 -14.58 9.23
CA LEU A 712 22.21 -15.27 10.52
C LEU A 712 20.93 -15.47 11.33
N ARG A 713 20.01 -14.50 11.24
CA ARG A 713 18.70 -14.56 11.89
C ARG A 713 17.82 -15.68 11.32
N ALA A 714 17.74 -15.80 10.01
CA ALA A 714 16.92 -16.82 9.35
C ALA A 714 17.48 -18.22 9.65
N ALA A 715 18.80 -18.40 9.53
CA ALA A 715 19.48 -19.65 9.88
C ALA A 715 19.27 -20.04 11.35
N ALA A 716 19.38 -19.09 12.29
CA ALA A 716 19.09 -19.31 13.70
C ALA A 716 17.62 -19.68 13.97
N GLY A 717 16.68 -19.10 13.21
CA GLY A 717 15.28 -19.47 13.24
C GLY A 717 15.05 -20.92 12.81
N THR A 718 15.63 -21.32 11.67
CA THR A 718 15.58 -22.71 11.16
C THR A 718 16.17 -23.70 12.17
N LEU A 719 17.32 -23.38 12.76
CA LEU A 719 17.97 -24.22 13.77
C LEU A 719 17.15 -24.33 15.07
N ARG A 720 16.46 -23.26 15.47
CA ARG A 720 15.61 -23.26 16.68
C ARG A 720 14.35 -24.12 16.47
N ALA A 721 13.79 -24.11 15.25
CA ALA A 721 12.70 -24.99 14.86
C ALA A 721 13.10 -26.47 14.86
N SER A 722 14.28 -26.81 14.35
CA SER A 722 14.71 -28.21 14.23
C SER A 722 14.91 -28.91 15.58
N GLY A 723 15.17 -28.16 16.66
CA GLY A 723 15.32 -28.72 18.01
C GLY A 723 14.06 -29.39 18.58
N HIS A 724 12.91 -29.15 17.95
CA HIS A 724 11.62 -29.72 18.35
C HIS A 724 11.19 -30.90 17.46
N VAL A 725 11.93 -31.21 16.40
CA VAL A 725 11.58 -32.29 15.46
C VAL A 725 12.23 -33.61 15.91
N PRO A 726 11.46 -34.70 16.18
CA PRO A 726 12.01 -35.94 16.75
C PRO A 726 12.98 -36.71 15.84
N ASN A 727 12.81 -36.66 14.50
CA ASN A 727 13.45 -37.60 13.56
C ASN A 727 14.36 -36.94 12.49
N GLY A 728 14.72 -35.67 12.63
CA GLY A 728 15.60 -35.02 11.64
C GLY A 728 17.06 -35.43 11.81
N SER A 729 17.80 -35.48 10.69
CA SER A 729 19.22 -35.80 10.64
C SER A 729 20.03 -34.98 11.66
N THR A 730 20.65 -35.66 12.62
CA THR A 730 21.48 -35.03 13.66
C THR A 730 22.69 -34.32 13.05
N ASP A 731 23.25 -34.88 11.98
CA ASP A 731 24.46 -34.37 11.32
C ASP A 731 24.20 -33.03 10.61
N GLU A 732 23.07 -32.91 9.90
CA GLU A 732 22.65 -31.66 9.24
C GLU A 732 22.37 -30.55 10.25
N ARG A 733 21.75 -30.90 11.39
CA ARG A 733 21.49 -29.95 12.48
C ARG A 733 22.79 -29.48 13.14
N GLU A 734 23.76 -30.37 13.33
CA GLU A 734 25.05 -29.99 13.90
C GLU A 734 25.86 -29.14 12.91
N ALA A 735 25.78 -29.42 11.61
CA ALA A 735 26.36 -28.58 10.57
C ALA A 735 25.77 -27.16 10.58
N LEU A 736 24.43 -27.03 10.63
CA LEU A 736 23.76 -25.73 10.76
C LEU A 736 24.12 -25.04 12.08
N ARG A 737 24.21 -25.79 13.19
CA ARG A 737 24.63 -25.25 14.50
C ARG A 737 26.05 -24.72 14.46
N GLY A 738 26.96 -25.42 13.79
CA GLY A 738 28.32 -24.97 13.51
C GLY A 738 28.32 -23.65 12.76
N ALA A 739 27.63 -23.60 11.61
CA ALA A 739 27.61 -22.41 10.78
C ALA A 739 26.94 -21.19 11.46
N VAL A 740 25.90 -21.40 12.27
CA VAL A 740 25.30 -20.32 13.10
C VAL A 740 26.26 -19.87 14.20
N ARG A 741 27.04 -20.79 14.80
CA ARG A 741 28.06 -20.45 15.80
C ARG A 741 29.15 -19.60 15.17
N ASP A 742 29.65 -19.98 14.01
CA ASP A 742 30.69 -19.24 13.28
C ASP A 742 30.22 -17.83 12.94
N GLY A 743 28.98 -17.68 12.47
CA GLY A 743 28.40 -16.36 12.20
C GLY A 743 28.22 -15.49 13.46
N VAL A 744 27.88 -16.09 14.60
CA VAL A 744 27.86 -15.39 15.91
C VAL A 744 29.26 -14.97 16.32
N ASP A 745 30.26 -15.84 16.14
CA ASP A 745 31.63 -15.56 16.53
C ASP A 745 32.28 -14.48 15.66
N ALA A 746 31.93 -14.40 14.37
CA ALA A 746 32.29 -13.28 13.49
C ALA A 746 31.76 -11.94 14.05
N VAL A 747 30.48 -11.88 14.43
CA VAL A 747 29.91 -10.67 15.04
C VAL A 747 30.59 -10.36 16.38
N ARG A 748 30.91 -11.37 17.20
CA ARG A 748 31.60 -11.17 18.48
C ARG A 748 33.00 -10.58 18.32
N ALA A 749 33.73 -10.95 17.26
CA ALA A 749 35.04 -10.40 16.96
C ALA A 749 34.95 -8.88 16.73
N ASP A 750 34.00 -8.43 15.91
CA ASP A 750 33.78 -6.99 15.66
C ASP A 750 33.40 -6.23 16.94
N LEU A 751 32.62 -6.84 17.85
CA LEU A 751 32.30 -6.22 19.14
C LEU A 751 33.53 -6.11 20.06
N VAL A 752 34.43 -7.10 20.02
CA VAL A 752 35.70 -7.06 20.76
C VAL A 752 36.57 -5.93 20.26
N ASP A 753 36.68 -5.76 18.94
CA ASP A 753 37.47 -4.70 18.32
C ASP A 753 36.94 -3.32 18.72
N VAL A 754 35.61 -3.11 18.68
CA VAL A 754 35.00 -1.86 19.13
C VAL A 754 35.25 -1.58 20.62
N LEU A 755 35.15 -2.60 21.47
CA LEU A 755 35.41 -2.42 22.91
C LEU A 755 36.87 -2.00 23.14
N HIS A 756 37.81 -2.57 22.38
CA HIS A 756 39.22 -2.22 22.44
C HIS A 756 39.49 -0.81 21.91
N GLU A 757 38.91 -0.44 20.76
CA GLU A 757 39.06 0.91 20.17
C GLU A 757 38.44 2.03 21.03
N THR A 758 37.50 1.70 21.90
CA THR A 758 36.80 2.65 22.76
C THR A 758 37.32 2.69 24.19
N ASP A 759 38.44 2.00 24.47
CA ASP A 759 39.03 1.85 25.81
C ASP A 759 38.00 1.35 26.85
N ALA A 760 37.03 0.55 26.40
CA ALA A 760 35.99 -0.04 27.24
C ALA A 760 36.47 -1.33 27.95
N CYS A 761 37.68 -1.76 27.66
CA CYS A 761 38.41 -2.90 28.23
C CYS A 761 39.91 -2.66 28.03
N GLU A 762 40.75 -3.28 28.87
CA GLU A 762 42.20 -3.04 28.86
C GLU A 762 42.96 -3.99 27.91
N THR A 763 42.55 -5.25 27.85
CA THR A 763 43.17 -6.26 26.97
C THR A 763 42.13 -6.96 26.10
N SER A 764 42.55 -7.52 24.96
CA SER A 764 41.67 -8.32 24.09
C SER A 764 41.07 -9.54 24.80
N SER A 765 41.68 -10.02 25.89
CA SER A 765 41.11 -11.07 26.73
C SER A 765 39.94 -10.55 27.56
N ASP A 766 40.09 -9.36 28.16
CA ASP A 766 39.04 -8.71 28.95
C ASP A 766 37.86 -8.33 28.07
N CYS A 767 38.11 -7.80 26.86
CA CYS A 767 37.06 -7.47 25.89
C CYS A 767 36.23 -8.72 25.52
N ARG A 768 36.88 -9.87 25.30
CA ARG A 768 36.20 -11.16 25.07
C ARG A 768 35.36 -11.57 26.28
N GLY A 769 35.87 -11.33 27.49
CA GLY A 769 35.14 -11.54 28.74
C GLY A 769 33.88 -10.69 28.84
N VAL A 770 33.95 -9.40 28.49
CA VAL A 770 32.79 -8.47 28.46
C VAL A 770 31.73 -8.92 27.46
N VAL A 771 32.12 -9.28 26.23
CA VAL A 771 31.18 -9.80 25.23
C VAL A 771 30.53 -11.10 25.70
N ALA A 772 31.31 -12.02 26.28
CA ALA A 772 30.79 -13.28 26.81
C ALA A 772 29.81 -13.07 27.98
N ALA A 773 30.14 -12.15 28.90
CA ALA A 773 29.27 -11.79 30.01
C ALA A 773 27.94 -11.18 29.52
N GLY A 774 28.01 -10.25 28.56
CA GLY A 774 26.82 -9.62 27.97
C GLY A 774 25.90 -10.60 27.25
N LEU A 775 26.46 -11.63 26.60
CA LEU A 775 25.68 -12.64 25.87
C LEU A 775 25.32 -13.89 26.69
N SER A 776 25.68 -13.91 27.98
CA SER A 776 25.54 -15.09 28.85
C SER A 776 24.10 -15.57 29.07
N GLU A 777 23.12 -14.66 28.97
CA GLU A 777 21.68 -14.98 29.08
C GLU A 777 21.22 -15.96 27.98
N TRP A 778 21.83 -15.87 26.79
CA TRP A 778 21.49 -16.73 25.65
C TRP A 778 22.44 -17.92 25.61
N LYS A 779 21.96 -19.07 26.11
CA LYS A 779 22.79 -20.30 26.27
C LYS A 779 23.21 -20.96 24.96
N PHE A 780 22.41 -20.85 23.89
CA PHE A 780 22.63 -21.54 22.62
C PHE A 780 23.00 -20.59 21.47
N PRO A 781 23.76 -21.04 20.44
CA PRO A 781 24.14 -20.21 19.29
C PRO A 781 22.95 -19.53 18.61
N ALA A 782 21.85 -20.25 18.38
CA ALA A 782 20.64 -19.69 17.79
C ALA A 782 20.04 -18.54 18.65
N ALA A 783 20.04 -18.69 19.97
CA ALA A 783 19.51 -17.65 20.87
C ALA A 783 20.42 -16.41 20.87
N ARG A 784 21.74 -16.59 20.81
CA ARG A 784 22.72 -15.49 20.69
C ARG A 784 22.58 -14.77 19.34
N ALA A 785 22.46 -15.52 18.25
CA ALA A 785 22.22 -14.98 16.91
C ALA A 785 20.94 -14.12 16.86
N LEU A 786 19.85 -14.58 17.46
CA LEU A 786 18.61 -13.81 17.54
C LEU A 786 18.75 -12.55 18.42
N ALA A 787 19.50 -12.63 19.52
CA ALA A 787 19.79 -11.49 20.39
C ALA A 787 20.67 -10.44 19.72
N LEU A 788 21.65 -10.86 18.91
CA LEU A 788 22.45 -9.95 18.10
C LEU A 788 21.59 -9.31 17.01
N ALA A 789 20.73 -10.09 16.35
CA ALA A 789 19.87 -9.61 15.26
C ALA A 789 18.74 -8.68 15.69
N ASN A 790 18.22 -8.82 16.92
CA ASN A 790 17.18 -7.95 17.47
C ASN A 790 17.74 -6.77 18.31
N GLY A 791 19.06 -6.71 18.51
CA GLY A 791 19.76 -5.64 19.22
C GLY A 791 19.82 -5.79 20.75
N SER A 792 19.24 -6.82 21.35
CA SER A 792 19.30 -7.06 22.80
C SER A 792 20.70 -7.49 23.25
N GLY A 793 21.43 -8.21 22.39
CA GLY A 793 22.81 -8.64 22.61
C GLY A 793 23.78 -7.47 22.83
N PRO A 794 23.98 -6.57 21.85
CA PRO A 794 24.91 -5.44 22.00
C PRO A 794 24.56 -4.51 23.17
N GLU A 795 23.28 -4.39 23.54
CA GLU A 795 22.87 -3.63 24.73
C GLU A 795 23.36 -4.25 26.04
N ARG A 796 23.26 -5.58 26.17
CA ARG A 796 23.80 -6.28 27.33
C ARG A 796 25.32 -6.28 27.35
N VAL A 797 25.98 -6.32 26.19
CA VAL A 797 27.45 -6.17 26.09
C VAL A 797 27.88 -4.77 26.58
N ALA A 798 27.20 -3.71 26.16
CA ALA A 798 27.49 -2.35 26.61
C ALA A 798 27.27 -2.14 28.12
N ALA A 799 26.27 -2.83 28.69
CA ALA A 799 25.97 -2.80 30.12
C ALA A 799 27.00 -3.60 30.95
N ALA A 800 27.65 -4.60 30.35
CA ALA A 800 28.69 -5.40 31.00
C ALA A 800 30.08 -4.72 30.98
N ALA A 801 30.27 -3.70 30.15
CA ALA A 801 31.54 -2.98 30.05
C ALA A 801 31.80 -2.09 31.29
N PRO A 802 33.03 -2.05 31.84
CA PRO A 802 33.40 -1.26 33.02
C PRO A 802 33.56 0.23 32.71
N VAL A 803 32.50 0.88 32.20
CA VAL A 803 32.51 2.29 31.80
C VAL A 803 31.44 3.09 32.54
N SER A 804 31.63 4.41 32.66
CA SER A 804 30.61 5.29 33.25
C SER A 804 29.27 5.17 32.52
N ALA A 805 28.15 5.44 33.21
CA ALA A 805 26.81 5.39 32.59
C ALA A 805 26.68 6.27 31.32
N THR A 806 27.40 7.40 31.29
CA THR A 806 27.46 8.31 30.14
C THR A 806 28.22 7.69 28.96
N ALA A 807 29.34 7.01 29.23
CA ALA A 807 30.12 6.31 28.22
C ALA A 807 29.40 5.03 27.73
N SER A 808 28.73 4.30 28.62
CA SER A 808 27.96 3.09 28.30
C SER A 808 26.88 3.35 27.25
N ARG A 809 26.17 4.48 27.30
CA ARG A 809 25.15 4.82 26.28
C ARG A 809 25.74 4.98 24.88
N ARG A 810 26.87 5.68 24.79
CA ARG A 810 27.56 5.88 23.51
C ARG A 810 28.12 4.57 23.00
N LEU A 811 28.70 3.77 23.90
CA LEU A 811 29.17 2.43 23.60
C LEU A 811 28.05 1.52 23.09
N ALA A 812 26.87 1.55 23.70
CA ALA A 812 25.70 0.80 23.25
C ALA A 812 25.27 1.19 21.82
N ALA A 813 25.28 2.50 21.51
CA ALA A 813 24.97 2.99 20.17
C ALA A 813 25.99 2.52 19.11
N THR A 814 27.29 2.55 19.45
CA THR A 814 28.36 2.05 18.59
C THR A 814 28.23 0.54 18.39
N LEU A 815 28.14 -0.25 19.47
CA LEU A 815 28.02 -1.70 19.42
C LEU A 815 26.79 -2.16 18.61
N ARG A 816 25.64 -1.49 18.75
CA ARG A 816 24.44 -1.78 17.91
C ARG A 816 24.68 -1.50 16.44
N THR A 817 25.35 -0.39 16.12
CA THR A 817 25.67 -0.02 14.74
C THR A 817 26.65 -1.03 14.13
N THR A 818 27.72 -1.37 14.84
CA THR A 818 28.69 -2.39 14.41
C THR A 818 28.05 -3.76 14.28
N THR A 819 27.25 -4.21 15.24
CA THR A 819 26.51 -5.49 15.14
C THR A 819 25.68 -5.54 13.86
N HIS A 820 25.03 -4.43 13.51
CA HIS A 820 24.18 -4.34 12.33
C HIS A 820 24.97 -4.39 11.01
N GLU A 821 26.17 -3.80 10.98
CA GLU A 821 27.09 -3.89 9.84
C GLU A 821 27.68 -5.31 9.73
N ALA A 822 28.14 -5.86 10.86
CA ALA A 822 28.65 -7.23 10.98
C ALA A 822 27.65 -8.27 10.46
N LEU A 823 26.38 -8.17 10.86
CA LEU A 823 25.32 -9.09 10.41
C LEU A 823 25.03 -9.05 8.90
N ARG A 824 25.47 -8.01 8.18
CA ARG A 824 25.36 -7.96 6.70
C ARG A 824 26.59 -8.51 6.01
N ALA A 825 27.75 -8.47 6.67
CA ALA A 825 29.00 -8.97 6.13
C ALA A 825 28.89 -10.49 5.89
N ASP A 826 29.56 -10.97 4.84
CA ASP A 826 29.50 -12.37 4.43
C ASP A 826 29.96 -13.33 5.53
N ALA A 827 30.88 -12.89 6.40
CA ALA A 827 31.38 -13.65 7.54
C ALA A 827 30.29 -14.02 8.57
N ALA A 828 29.27 -13.17 8.73
CA ALA A 828 28.15 -13.46 9.64
C ALA A 828 27.00 -14.21 8.94
N ARG A 829 26.98 -14.26 7.61
CA ARG A 829 25.93 -14.96 6.85
C ARG A 829 26.22 -16.46 6.76
N VAL A 830 25.17 -17.26 6.79
CA VAL A 830 25.25 -18.72 6.86
C VAL A 830 25.10 -19.32 5.46
N PRO A 831 25.94 -20.27 5.04
CA PRO A 831 25.80 -20.94 3.75
C PRO A 831 24.43 -21.61 3.59
N GLU A 832 23.77 -21.43 2.46
CA GLU A 832 22.49 -22.07 2.17
C GLU A 832 22.59 -23.60 2.27
N SER A 833 23.72 -24.20 1.87
CA SER A 833 23.97 -25.64 1.96
C SER A 833 23.85 -26.20 3.39
N ALA A 834 24.10 -25.38 4.42
CA ALA A 834 23.89 -25.77 5.82
C ALA A 834 22.44 -25.57 6.28
N VAL A 835 21.69 -24.66 5.65
CA VAL A 835 20.33 -24.28 6.06
C VAL A 835 19.28 -25.16 5.37
N SER A 836 19.43 -25.40 4.07
CA SER A 836 18.41 -26.05 3.24
C SER A 836 18.04 -27.46 3.69
N PRO A 837 18.99 -28.37 4.01
CA PRO A 837 18.64 -29.72 4.46
C PRO A 837 17.78 -29.71 5.74
N VAL A 838 18.16 -28.88 6.72
CA VAL A 838 17.41 -28.73 7.97
C VAL A 838 16.04 -28.07 7.74
N ALA A 839 15.97 -27.08 6.85
CA ALA A 839 14.71 -26.44 6.48
C ALA A 839 13.76 -27.42 5.78
N GLU A 840 14.26 -28.24 4.86
CA GLU A 840 13.50 -29.27 4.15
C GLU A 840 13.00 -30.37 5.09
N GLY A 841 13.85 -30.88 5.98
CA GLY A 841 13.43 -31.85 7.00
C GLY A 841 12.36 -31.28 7.94
N ASN A 842 12.46 -30.00 8.32
CA ASN A 842 11.40 -29.34 9.08
C ASN A 842 10.08 -29.23 8.28
N ARG A 843 10.12 -29.01 6.95
CA ARG A 843 8.90 -29.00 6.12
C ARG A 843 8.24 -30.35 6.05
N GLU A 844 9.03 -31.41 5.89
CA GLU A 844 8.49 -32.76 5.73
C GLU A 844 7.70 -33.18 6.96
N VAL A 845 8.26 -32.95 8.15
CA VAL A 845 7.57 -33.21 9.41
C VAL A 845 6.35 -32.32 9.61
N LEU A 846 6.42 -31.03 9.26
CA LEU A 846 5.26 -30.15 9.32
C LEU A 846 4.14 -30.58 8.36
N ARG A 847 4.48 -31.08 7.16
CA ARG A 847 3.49 -31.61 6.20
C ARG A 847 2.89 -32.92 6.66
N GLU A 848 3.67 -33.80 7.27
CA GLU A 848 3.19 -35.06 7.83
C GLU A 848 2.20 -34.81 8.97
N VAL A 849 2.57 -33.94 9.91
CA VAL A 849 1.69 -33.52 11.01
C VAL A 849 0.44 -32.80 10.48
N ALA A 850 0.57 -31.93 9.47
CA ALA A 850 -0.57 -31.26 8.86
C ALA A 850 -1.53 -32.24 8.15
N ARG A 851 -1.00 -33.28 7.47
CA ARG A 851 -1.80 -34.33 6.84
C ARG A 851 -2.51 -35.20 7.88
N GLU A 852 -1.84 -35.58 8.95
CA GLU A 852 -2.40 -36.40 10.04
C GLU A 852 -3.52 -35.66 10.80
N VAL A 853 -3.37 -34.34 10.95
CA VAL A 853 -4.44 -33.47 11.47
C VAL A 853 -5.60 -33.31 10.47
N ALA A 854 -5.33 -33.29 9.17
CA ALA A 854 -6.35 -33.14 8.13
C ALA A 854 -7.18 -34.42 7.87
N THR A 855 -6.61 -35.61 8.05
CA THR A 855 -7.32 -36.89 7.84
C THR A 855 -8.17 -37.33 9.04
N SER A 856 -7.95 -36.74 10.21
CA SER A 856 -8.63 -37.10 11.46
C SER A 856 -9.98 -36.37 11.62
N ALA A 857 -10.91 -36.61 10.69
CA ALA A 857 -12.31 -36.18 10.82
C ALA A 857 -13.19 -37.20 11.59
N GLY A 858 -12.60 -38.22 12.22
CA GLY A 858 -13.34 -39.29 12.92
C GLY A 858 -12.66 -39.74 14.22
N GLU A 859 -13.39 -39.54 15.33
CA GLU A 859 -13.29 -40.15 16.67
C GLU A 859 -11.92 -40.40 17.35
N ARG A 860 -11.78 -39.74 18.52
CA ARG A 860 -11.03 -40.12 19.74
C ARG A 860 -9.50 -40.29 19.64
N ALA A 861 -8.85 -39.32 20.27
CA ALA A 861 -7.62 -39.43 21.05
C ALA A 861 -6.30 -39.80 20.33
N THR A 862 -5.62 -38.79 19.80
CA THR A 862 -4.17 -38.74 19.51
C THR A 862 -3.82 -37.30 19.10
N ASP A 863 -2.72 -36.64 19.49
CA ASP A 863 -1.73 -36.87 20.53
C ASP A 863 -1.29 -35.48 21.05
N ARG A 864 -1.48 -35.19 22.34
CA ARG A 864 -1.12 -33.89 22.97
C ARG A 864 0.37 -33.54 22.81
N VAL A 865 1.19 -34.52 22.42
CA VAL A 865 2.63 -34.37 22.18
C VAL A 865 2.91 -33.74 20.80
N LEU A 866 2.14 -34.09 19.76
CA LEU A 866 2.35 -33.58 18.40
C LEU A 866 1.96 -32.10 18.27
N GLN A 867 0.83 -31.69 18.85
CA GLN A 867 0.43 -30.27 18.86
C GLN A 867 1.38 -29.37 19.66
N ARG A 868 1.84 -29.79 20.85
CA ARG A 868 2.87 -29.05 21.61
C ARG A 868 4.18 -28.91 20.84
N THR A 869 4.48 -29.87 19.99
CA THR A 869 5.68 -29.85 19.14
C THR A 869 5.54 -28.81 18.04
N VAL A 870 4.37 -28.72 17.40
CA VAL A 870 4.05 -27.63 16.48
C VAL A 870 4.11 -26.28 17.19
N ASP A 871 3.45 -26.10 18.34
CA ASP A 871 3.43 -24.83 19.10
C ASP A 871 4.83 -24.31 19.42
N ARG A 872 5.73 -25.18 19.91
CA ARG A 872 7.12 -24.81 20.22
C ARG A 872 7.97 -24.54 18.96
N THR A 873 7.63 -25.21 17.85
CA THR A 873 8.27 -24.98 16.55
C THR A 873 7.83 -23.64 15.94
N LEU A 874 6.56 -23.27 16.08
CA LEU A 874 6.03 -21.97 15.63
C LEU A 874 6.54 -20.80 16.47
N ASP A 875 6.73 -21.01 17.77
CA ASP A 875 7.40 -20.05 18.65
C ASP A 875 8.85 -19.78 18.26
N SER A 876 9.44 -20.68 17.46
CA SER A 876 10.84 -20.66 17.13
C SER A 876 11.22 -19.98 15.82
N VAL A 877 10.28 -19.83 14.87
CA VAL A 877 10.55 -19.30 13.52
C VAL A 877 9.96 -17.90 13.32
N PRO A 878 10.75 -16.90 12.87
CA PRO A 878 10.20 -15.60 12.51
C PRO A 878 9.35 -15.70 11.24
N LEU A 879 8.05 -15.38 11.36
CA LEU A 879 7.06 -15.46 10.27
C LEU A 879 6.88 -14.10 9.58
N GLY A 880 6.89 -14.06 8.25
CA GLY A 880 6.46 -12.90 7.45
C GLY A 880 7.55 -11.92 7.03
N ILE A 881 7.14 -10.91 6.26
CA ILE A 881 7.98 -9.87 5.66
C ILE A 881 8.21 -8.72 6.65
N PRO A 882 9.45 -8.43 7.07
CA PRO A 882 9.76 -7.27 7.89
C PRO A 882 9.61 -5.96 7.11
N VAL A 883 8.95 -4.97 7.71
CA VAL A 883 8.72 -3.64 7.12
C VAL A 883 9.75 -2.64 7.66
N ALA A 884 10.65 -2.17 6.78
CA ALA A 884 11.82 -1.30 6.99
C ALA A 884 13.11 -2.02 7.44
N PRO A 885 14.31 -1.45 7.22
CA PRO A 885 15.48 -2.25 6.84
C PRO A 885 15.89 -3.25 7.92
N VAL A 886 16.07 -4.48 7.47
CA VAL A 886 16.63 -5.60 8.23
C VAL A 886 18.16 -5.58 8.12
N PRO A 887 18.89 -6.02 9.17
CA PRO A 887 18.43 -6.46 10.49
C PRO A 887 18.15 -5.31 11.48
N GLY A 888 17.43 -5.58 12.57
CA GLY A 888 17.34 -4.71 13.76
C GLY A 888 16.43 -3.47 13.73
N TYR A 889 15.84 -3.06 12.60
CA TYR A 889 15.11 -1.77 12.51
C TYR A 889 13.72 -1.82 11.85
N TRP A 890 13.11 -2.99 11.74
CA TRP A 890 11.74 -3.13 11.24
C TRP A 890 10.73 -2.83 12.35
N TYR A 891 9.62 -2.19 12.01
CA TYR A 891 8.59 -1.77 12.99
C TYR A 891 7.28 -2.56 12.87
N ALA A 892 7.11 -3.32 11.79
CA ALA A 892 5.98 -4.20 11.57
C ALA A 892 6.41 -5.41 10.74
N THR A 893 5.70 -6.51 10.88
CA THR A 893 5.83 -7.68 10.02
C THR A 893 4.51 -7.85 9.26
N LEU A 894 4.57 -8.17 7.97
CA LEU A 894 3.38 -8.38 7.16
C LEU A 894 3.42 -9.70 6.40
N ASN A 895 2.25 -10.17 5.99
CA ASN A 895 2.11 -11.17 4.94
C ASN A 895 0.88 -10.84 4.10
N GLY A 896 0.79 -11.42 2.90
CA GLY A 896 -0.37 -11.25 2.04
C GLY A 896 -0.75 -12.50 1.27
N TRP A 897 -2.00 -12.51 0.80
CA TRP A 897 -2.62 -13.59 0.08
C TRP A 897 -3.36 -13.01 -1.13
N SER A 898 -3.08 -13.55 -2.32
CA SER A 898 -3.83 -13.30 -3.54
C SER A 898 -4.82 -14.46 -3.74
N VAL A 899 -6.11 -14.16 -3.66
CA VAL A 899 -7.19 -15.16 -3.69
C VAL A 899 -8.04 -14.96 -4.93
N SER A 900 -8.24 -16.02 -5.70
CA SER A 900 -9.16 -16.07 -6.84
C SER A 900 -10.20 -17.15 -6.61
N VAL A 901 -11.45 -16.86 -6.93
CA VAL A 901 -12.57 -17.81 -6.86
C VAL A 901 -13.41 -17.77 -8.12
N GLU A 902 -13.87 -18.93 -8.55
CA GLU A 902 -14.85 -19.10 -9.62
C GLU A 902 -15.98 -19.98 -9.09
N GLY A 903 -17.20 -19.47 -9.09
CA GLY A 903 -18.36 -20.17 -8.55
C GLY A 903 -19.42 -20.40 -9.60
N THR A 904 -20.07 -21.57 -9.59
CA THR A 904 -21.20 -21.88 -10.47
C THR A 904 -22.33 -22.57 -9.71
N TYR A 905 -23.55 -22.03 -9.84
CA TYR A 905 -24.77 -22.71 -9.47
C TYR A 905 -25.24 -23.58 -10.64
N GLU A 906 -25.14 -24.90 -10.48
CA GLU A 906 -25.64 -25.87 -11.45
C GLU A 906 -27.13 -25.70 -11.73
N ARG A 907 -27.88 -25.28 -10.71
CA ARG A 907 -29.27 -24.86 -10.83
C ARG A 907 -29.60 -23.76 -9.82
N LEU A 908 -30.24 -22.70 -10.30
CA LEU A 908 -30.89 -21.69 -9.46
C LEU A 908 -32.39 -21.74 -9.74
N SER A 909 -33.21 -21.84 -8.69
CA SER A 909 -34.65 -21.70 -8.80
C SER A 909 -35.22 -20.69 -7.83
N VAL A 910 -36.10 -19.82 -8.34
CA VAL A 910 -36.69 -18.72 -7.59
C VAL A 910 -38.21 -18.87 -7.68
N ARG A 911 -38.84 -19.27 -6.58
CA ARG A 911 -40.28 -19.57 -6.51
C ARG A 911 -41.02 -18.43 -5.84
N SER A 912 -42.11 -17.98 -6.47
CA SER A 912 -43.05 -17.03 -5.89
C SER A 912 -44.40 -17.70 -5.66
N ARG A 913 -44.88 -17.65 -4.42
CA ARG A 913 -46.23 -18.11 -4.02
C ARG A 913 -47.22 -16.93 -4.11
N ARG A 914 -47.64 -16.56 -5.32
CA ARG A 914 -48.73 -15.59 -5.54
C ARG A 914 -49.62 -16.01 -6.73
N GLY A 915 -50.93 -15.99 -6.52
CA GLY A 915 -51.95 -16.42 -7.50
C GLY A 915 -52.48 -17.83 -7.23
N VAL A 916 -53.26 -18.38 -8.16
CA VAL A 916 -53.85 -19.73 -8.06
C VAL A 916 -52.80 -20.83 -8.27
N ARG A 917 -51.63 -20.50 -8.86
CA ARG A 917 -50.55 -21.43 -9.16
C ARG A 917 -49.18 -20.79 -8.97
N ASP A 918 -48.23 -21.55 -8.44
CA ASP A 918 -46.85 -21.11 -8.22
C ASP A 918 -46.13 -20.78 -9.53
N THR A 919 -45.31 -19.72 -9.51
CA THR A 919 -44.35 -19.40 -10.59
C THR A 919 -42.94 -19.72 -10.11
N VAL A 920 -42.22 -20.54 -10.87
CA VAL A 920 -40.83 -20.94 -10.58
C VAL A 920 -39.96 -20.49 -11.74
N TYR A 921 -39.03 -19.56 -11.48
CA TYR A 921 -38.02 -19.14 -12.42
C TYR A 921 -36.78 -20.04 -12.28
N VAL A 922 -36.24 -20.61 -13.36
CA VAL A 922 -35.13 -21.59 -13.30
C VAL A 922 -33.97 -21.18 -14.22
N ARG A 923 -32.74 -21.22 -13.72
CA ARG A 923 -31.49 -21.15 -14.50
C ARG A 923 -30.69 -22.43 -14.25
N ASP A 924 -30.56 -23.29 -15.25
CA ASP A 924 -29.89 -24.61 -15.14
C ASP A 924 -28.97 -24.95 -16.33
N GLY A 925 -28.78 -24.02 -17.27
CA GLY A 925 -27.99 -24.25 -18.49
C GLY A 925 -28.77 -24.91 -19.62
N SER A 926 -30.08 -25.17 -19.46
CA SER A 926 -30.87 -25.89 -20.47
C SER A 926 -30.96 -25.14 -21.80
N THR A 927 -30.98 -25.93 -22.89
CA THR A 927 -31.30 -25.42 -24.23
C THR A 927 -32.80 -25.38 -24.43
N VAL A 928 -33.31 -24.21 -24.77
CA VAL A 928 -34.74 -24.00 -25.01
C VAL A 928 -35.07 -24.25 -26.47
N ARG A 929 -36.01 -25.19 -26.68
CA ARG A 929 -36.59 -25.50 -27.98
C ARG A 929 -38.10 -25.31 -27.94
N LEU A 930 -38.67 -24.80 -29.03
CA LEU A 930 -40.10 -24.57 -29.19
C LEU A 930 -40.48 -24.92 -30.62
N ASP A 931 -41.58 -25.65 -30.79
CA ASP A 931 -42.22 -25.87 -32.10
C ASP A 931 -42.90 -24.55 -32.50
N VAL A 932 -42.32 -23.81 -33.44
CA VAL A 932 -42.81 -22.48 -33.81
C VAL A 932 -43.76 -22.48 -35.01
N ASP A 933 -43.73 -23.52 -35.83
CA ASP A 933 -44.53 -23.68 -37.07
C ASP A 933 -45.55 -24.83 -37.01
N ASP A 934 -45.69 -25.49 -35.86
CA ASP A 934 -46.66 -26.57 -35.61
C ASP A 934 -46.44 -27.78 -36.54
N ASP A 935 -45.19 -27.99 -36.99
CA ASP A 935 -44.80 -29.10 -37.85
C ASP A 935 -44.40 -30.37 -37.06
N GLY A 936 -44.35 -30.28 -35.72
CA GLY A 936 -43.98 -31.34 -34.79
C GLY A 936 -42.49 -31.39 -34.45
N SER A 937 -41.65 -30.62 -35.15
CA SER A 937 -40.24 -30.38 -34.84
C SER A 937 -40.10 -29.26 -33.81
N ARG A 938 -38.99 -29.20 -33.07
CA ARG A 938 -38.75 -28.14 -32.08
C ARG A 938 -37.50 -27.35 -32.40
N GLU A 939 -37.69 -26.10 -32.77
CA GLU A 939 -36.62 -25.18 -33.18
C GLU A 939 -35.87 -24.69 -31.96
N ARG A 940 -34.54 -24.66 -32.04
CA ARG A 940 -33.69 -24.10 -30.99
C ARG A 940 -33.80 -22.58 -30.99
N LEU A 941 -34.39 -22.00 -29.95
CA LEU A 941 -34.51 -20.56 -29.75
C LEU A 941 -33.31 -19.95 -29.02
N GLY A 942 -32.73 -20.67 -28.06
CA GLY A 942 -31.64 -20.14 -27.23
C GLY A 942 -31.33 -21.00 -26.02
N THR A 943 -30.71 -20.38 -25.01
CA THR A 943 -30.33 -21.01 -23.74
C THR A 943 -30.61 -20.09 -22.56
N ALA A 944 -30.68 -20.71 -21.38
CA ALA A 944 -30.55 -20.02 -20.10
C ALA A 944 -29.28 -20.53 -19.42
N PRO A 945 -28.12 -19.87 -19.59
CA PRO A 945 -26.88 -20.28 -18.94
C PRO A 945 -27.04 -20.43 -17.43
N LYS A 946 -26.23 -21.29 -16.83
CA LYS A 946 -26.10 -21.37 -15.37
C LYS A 946 -25.65 -20.03 -14.82
N VAL A 947 -25.94 -19.77 -13.55
CA VAL A 947 -25.42 -18.57 -12.88
C VAL A 947 -24.01 -18.90 -12.41
N ALA A 948 -23.03 -18.22 -12.98
CA ALA A 948 -21.63 -18.33 -12.62
C ALA A 948 -21.08 -16.94 -12.28
N PHE A 949 -19.96 -16.90 -11.56
CA PHE A 949 -19.27 -15.67 -11.21
C PHE A 949 -17.78 -15.92 -10.97
N GLU A 950 -16.99 -14.88 -11.13
CA GLU A 950 -15.57 -14.88 -10.79
C GLU A 950 -15.26 -13.69 -9.87
N ALA A 951 -14.30 -13.87 -8.97
CA ALA A 951 -13.81 -12.77 -8.14
C ALA A 951 -12.35 -13.00 -7.77
N SER A 952 -11.61 -11.90 -7.70
CA SER A 952 -10.24 -11.91 -7.19
C SER A 952 -10.08 -10.87 -6.09
N THR A 953 -9.27 -11.16 -5.09
CA THR A 953 -8.97 -10.21 -4.03
C THR A 953 -7.56 -10.42 -3.50
N THR A 954 -7.04 -9.38 -2.86
CA THR A 954 -5.75 -9.43 -2.21
C THR A 954 -5.90 -8.96 -0.78
N VAL A 955 -5.44 -9.78 0.16
CA VAL A 955 -5.56 -9.50 1.58
C VAL A 955 -4.17 -9.42 2.19
N VAL A 956 -3.94 -8.38 3.00
CA VAL A 956 -2.68 -8.16 3.72
C VAL A 956 -2.96 -8.06 5.21
N VAL A 957 -2.16 -8.79 5.98
CA VAL A 957 -2.16 -8.73 7.45
C VAL A 957 -0.85 -8.11 7.92
N VAL A 958 -0.95 -7.14 8.82
CA VAL A 958 0.19 -6.42 9.37
C VAL A 958 0.16 -6.52 10.89
N VAL A 959 1.24 -7.02 11.47
CA VAL A 959 1.43 -7.16 12.92
C VAL A 959 2.64 -6.36 13.39
N PRO A 960 2.73 -5.98 14.68
CA PRO A 960 3.89 -5.25 15.18
C PRO A 960 5.19 -6.05 15.03
N ALA A 961 6.34 -5.37 15.07
CA ALA A 961 7.64 -6.06 15.11
C ALA A 961 7.72 -7.01 16.32
N GLY A 962 8.28 -8.21 16.11
CA GLY A 962 8.40 -9.22 17.16
C GLY A 962 8.95 -10.55 16.63
N VAL A 963 9.15 -11.50 17.55
CA VAL A 963 9.72 -12.83 17.25
C VAL A 963 8.79 -13.73 16.44
N ARG A 964 7.47 -13.59 16.57
CA ARG A 964 6.48 -14.46 15.90
C ARG A 964 6.09 -13.95 14.51
N GLY A 965 5.70 -12.69 14.34
CA GLY A 965 5.27 -12.16 13.03
C GLY A 965 3.99 -12.85 12.52
N VAL A 966 3.81 -12.93 11.19
CA VAL A 966 2.64 -13.59 10.53
C VAL A 966 3.07 -14.24 9.21
N ALA A 967 2.73 -15.51 8.98
CA ALA A 967 2.91 -16.24 7.70
C ALA A 967 2.14 -17.57 7.71
N ASP A 968 1.99 -18.24 6.56
CA ASP A 968 1.58 -19.66 6.58
C ASP A 968 2.79 -20.56 6.78
N VAL A 969 2.64 -21.55 7.64
CA VAL A 969 3.73 -22.41 8.15
C VAL A 969 3.56 -23.87 7.72
N ASP A 970 2.54 -24.16 6.91
CA ASP A 970 2.33 -25.44 6.23
C ASP A 970 3.25 -25.63 5.00
N GLY A 971 3.95 -24.56 4.61
CA GLY A 971 4.87 -24.54 3.47
C GLY A 971 4.17 -24.58 2.10
N ASN A 972 2.85 -24.40 2.03
CA ASN A 972 2.11 -24.41 0.77
C ASN A 972 1.86 -22.98 0.26
N ARG A 973 2.63 -22.56 -0.74
CA ARG A 973 2.56 -21.18 -1.27
C ARG A 973 1.37 -20.97 -2.22
N ASP A 974 1.04 -21.98 -3.03
CA ASP A 974 -0.02 -21.91 -4.04
C ASP A 974 -1.02 -23.03 -3.74
N GLU A 975 -2.04 -22.71 -2.96
CA GLU A 975 -3.10 -23.64 -2.58
C GLU A 975 -4.22 -23.59 -3.63
N ARG A 976 -4.40 -24.69 -4.36
CA ARG A 976 -5.42 -24.83 -5.41
C ARG A 976 -6.47 -25.85 -5.00
N SER A 977 -7.74 -25.56 -5.24
CA SER A 977 -8.80 -26.56 -5.16
C SER A 977 -8.61 -27.62 -6.25
N PRO A 978 -9.14 -28.84 -6.08
CA PRO A 978 -9.04 -29.90 -7.08
C PRO A 978 -9.57 -29.53 -8.47
N GLY A 979 -10.55 -28.63 -8.55
CA GLY A 979 -11.14 -28.18 -9.82
C GLY A 979 -10.45 -26.97 -10.47
N TYR A 980 -9.53 -26.28 -9.78
CA TYR A 980 -8.85 -25.12 -10.32
C TYR A 980 -7.80 -25.56 -11.36
N ALA A 981 -8.18 -25.57 -12.63
CA ALA A 981 -7.26 -25.80 -13.75
C ALA A 981 -6.32 -24.58 -13.88
N GLY A 982 -5.01 -24.85 -13.94
CA GLY A 982 -3.97 -23.82 -13.98
C GLY A 982 -3.86 -23.08 -15.31
#